data_AF-A0A9K3LG61-F1
#
_entry.id   AF-A0A9K3LG61-F1
#
_cell.length_a   1.000
_cell.length_b   1.000
_cell.length_c   1.000
_cell.angle_alpha   90.00
_cell.angle_beta   90.00
_cell.angle_gamma   90.00
#
_symmetry.space_group_name_H-M   'P 1'
#
loop_
_entity.id
_entity.type
_entity.pdbx_description
1 polymer ?
#
loop_
_entity_poly.entity_id
_entity_poly.type
_entity_poly.pdbx_seq_one_letter_code
_entity_poly.pdbx_strand_id
1 'polypeptide(L)'
;MSRNSGLVKNRAPAPIQISAEQILREAADRQESIKVDPVIQIHDAEEYQSYLRDRRKHFEDNIRYRREHIGNWVKYAKLEEEHKEFERARSIFERALEVEPRSGELWLRYAEFEMRNEFINHARNVLDRAVQLLPRVDFLWYKYVYMEELVRDIPKCRAVFERWMKWMPDDNAWLAYARFETRVGAGAPLDRAEAVMRRYVNVYPSAKAFLKFSKWAEFEAKNIDLARTILEACLSELEPEESRQARVFQRFASFEERQGEYERARVIYKHAIKLLRLADIQVDPKKVEKEEDITEWEIERRKELYKAYLSFEKKHGDRKGIEQVLLIKQRREYNDRVENDPHDYDAWFEFAKLEEDNSASLDNHDPAAVREVYERAVAQVPPTTNNKDHWRRYIYLWIYYATYEELTNGDMERAAEIYQTCLNIIPHKHFSFSKIWINAAKVYVRMKNLPLARKILGRAIGLCGKEKIFKEYIALELSLGEIDRCRSLYNNYLKAMPENCAAWTKYAELEKSLGETDRCRAILELAVSQPSLDMPEVLWKTYIDFEIDEGEGDHARRLYERLLERTNHVKVWISYAQFEGSEIGMGMPKAREVMEKAYDMLKDEGLKDERVLLLDAWRVLEQQNGDSEHVGKVEAKLPRRIKRKRMRKDEDGNDLGWEEYFDYQFPDDDDQGASNLKILEMAAKWKRRRQDGSDDGSDDDSDMED
;
A
#
# COMPACT_ATOMS: atom_id res chain seq x y z
N MET A 1 -11.89 64.41 -35.38
CA MET A 1 -11.10 63.86 -36.50
C MET A 1 -11.73 62.56 -36.96
N SER A 2 -11.89 62.41 -38.27
CA SER A 2 -12.20 61.22 -39.07
C SER A 2 -13.32 60.27 -38.61
N ARG A 3 -14.46 60.34 -39.34
CA ARG A 3 -15.37 59.21 -39.52
C ARG A 3 -14.54 58.05 -40.05
N ASN A 4 -14.47 56.95 -39.31
CA ASN A 4 -13.86 55.71 -39.76
C ASN A 4 -14.46 55.34 -41.13
N SER A 5 -13.61 55.45 -42.15
CA SER A 5 -13.70 54.66 -43.36
C SER A 5 -13.96 53.19 -42.96
N GLY A 6 -14.69 52.45 -43.79
CA GLY A 6 -14.92 51.03 -43.61
C GLY A 6 -13.62 50.23 -43.64
N LEU A 7 -12.81 50.35 -42.60
CA LEU A 7 -11.68 49.49 -42.33
C LEU A 7 -12.27 48.11 -42.06
N VAL A 8 -11.91 47.16 -42.91
CA VAL A 8 -12.22 45.75 -42.73
C VAL A 8 -11.72 45.35 -41.33
N LYS A 9 -12.65 45.20 -40.38
CA LYS A 9 -12.32 44.80 -39.02
C LYS A 9 -11.83 43.35 -39.09
N ASN A 10 -10.57 43.14 -38.75
CA ASN A 10 -10.04 41.79 -38.63
C ASN A 10 -10.80 41.08 -37.50
N ARG A 11 -11.57 40.04 -37.87
CA ARG A 11 -12.33 39.19 -36.92
C ARG A 11 -11.53 37.97 -36.46
N ALA A 12 -10.23 37.91 -36.77
CA ALA A 12 -9.36 36.91 -36.19
C ALA A 12 -9.39 37.02 -34.65
N PRO A 13 -9.31 35.88 -33.94
CA PRO A 13 -9.26 35.89 -32.49
C PRO A 13 -8.08 36.74 -32.00
N ALA A 14 -8.34 37.68 -31.09
CA ALA A 14 -7.30 38.50 -30.52
C ALA A 14 -6.31 37.61 -29.73
N PRO A 15 -4.99 37.85 -29.84
CA PRO A 15 -3.97 37.04 -29.16
C PRO A 15 -4.06 37.15 -27.63
N ILE A 16 -4.59 38.26 -27.13
CA ILE A 16 -4.81 38.51 -25.70
C ILE A 16 -6.31 38.72 -25.51
N GLN A 17 -6.93 37.84 -24.73
CA GLN A 17 -8.33 37.98 -24.33
C GLN A 17 -8.36 38.86 -23.08
N ILE A 18 -9.07 39.99 -23.15
CA ILE A 18 -9.21 40.90 -22.01
C ILE A 18 -9.90 40.14 -20.88
N SER A 19 -9.22 39.96 -19.77
CA SER A 19 -9.77 39.31 -18.59
C SER A 19 -10.47 40.33 -17.67
N ALA A 20 -11.38 39.84 -16.82
CA ALA A 20 -12.03 40.68 -15.81
C ALA A 20 -11.02 41.33 -14.85
N GLU A 21 -9.91 40.64 -14.55
CA GLU A 21 -8.81 41.16 -13.73
C GLU A 21 -8.18 42.40 -14.36
N GLN A 22 -7.93 42.37 -15.67
CA GLN A 22 -7.31 43.49 -16.38
C GLN A 22 -8.20 44.74 -16.36
N ILE A 23 -9.52 44.55 -16.48
CA ILE A 23 -10.49 45.65 -16.38
C ILE A 23 -10.51 46.25 -14.96
N LEU A 24 -10.51 45.39 -13.93
CA LEU A 24 -10.49 45.85 -12.53
C LEU A 24 -9.20 46.59 -12.17
N ARG A 25 -8.07 46.15 -12.72
CA ARG A 25 -6.77 46.80 -12.52
C ARG A 25 -6.73 48.18 -13.18
N GLU A 26 -7.15 48.27 -14.45
CA GLU A 26 -7.23 49.56 -15.14
C GLU A 26 -8.24 50.51 -14.47
N ALA A 27 -9.33 49.98 -13.90
CA ALA A 27 -10.29 50.79 -13.15
C ALA A 27 -9.68 51.33 -11.84
N ALA A 28 -8.92 50.51 -11.12
CA ALA A 28 -8.21 50.92 -9.90
C ALA A 28 -7.13 51.98 -10.20
N ASP A 29 -6.35 51.79 -11.26
CA ASP A 29 -5.30 52.72 -11.67
C ASP A 29 -5.85 54.07 -12.16
N ARG A 30 -7.10 54.08 -12.66
CA ARG A 30 -7.82 55.31 -13.07
C ARG A 30 -8.57 55.99 -11.94
N GLN A 31 -8.63 55.40 -10.74
CA GLN A 31 -9.30 56.04 -9.61
C GLN A 31 -8.50 57.27 -9.18
N GLU A 32 -9.14 58.45 -9.18
CA GLU A 32 -8.47 59.69 -8.77
C GLU A 32 -7.89 59.56 -7.36
N SER A 33 -6.62 59.91 -7.20
CA SER A 33 -5.95 59.89 -5.89
C SER A 33 -6.68 60.82 -4.92
N ILE A 34 -6.93 60.34 -3.70
CA ILE A 34 -7.55 61.13 -2.62
C ILE A 34 -6.72 62.40 -2.40
N LYS A 35 -7.31 63.57 -2.65
CA LYS A 35 -6.68 64.86 -2.35
C LYS A 35 -6.57 65.00 -0.83
N VAL A 36 -5.34 65.00 -0.31
CA VAL A 36 -5.06 65.25 1.11
C VAL A 36 -4.97 66.76 1.32
N ASP A 37 -5.71 67.29 2.31
CA ASP A 37 -5.64 68.70 2.66
C ASP A 37 -4.21 69.09 3.11
N PRO A 38 -3.75 70.32 2.81
CA PRO A 38 -2.42 70.77 3.22
C PRO A 38 -2.32 70.83 4.75
N VAL A 39 -1.16 70.44 5.29
CA VAL A 39 -0.87 70.52 6.74
C VAL A 39 -0.73 71.99 7.14
N ILE A 40 -1.71 72.52 7.87
CA ILE A 40 -1.69 73.88 8.42
C ILE A 40 -0.94 73.85 9.76
N GLN A 41 0.10 74.68 9.91
CA GLN A 41 0.79 74.88 11.19
C GLN A 41 0.03 75.93 12.01
N ILE A 42 -0.26 75.62 13.27
CA ILE A 42 -1.00 76.49 14.19
C ILE A 42 0.02 77.37 14.92
N HIS A 43 -0.07 78.70 14.79
CA HIS A 43 0.91 79.63 15.36
C HIS A 43 0.45 80.23 16.69
N ASP A 44 -0.83 80.60 16.77
CA ASP A 44 -1.35 81.37 17.91
C ASP A 44 -2.45 80.61 18.69
N ALA A 45 -2.66 81.03 19.95
CA ALA A 45 -3.72 80.47 20.79
C ALA A 45 -5.13 80.72 20.21
N GLU A 46 -5.34 81.82 19.51
CA GLU A 46 -6.61 82.13 18.85
C GLU A 46 -6.87 81.21 17.64
N GLU A 47 -5.85 80.98 16.81
CA GLU A 47 -5.91 80.01 15.72
C GLU A 47 -6.16 78.59 16.22
N TYR A 48 -5.52 78.22 17.33
CA TYR A 48 -5.74 76.95 18.01
C TYR A 48 -7.18 76.79 18.51
N GLN A 49 -7.76 77.83 19.11
CA GLN A 49 -9.16 77.81 19.55
C GLN A 49 -10.14 77.77 18.37
N SER A 50 -9.83 78.47 17.26
CA SER A 50 -10.62 78.37 16.04
C SER A 50 -10.57 76.97 15.45
N TYR A 51 -9.38 76.37 15.37
CA TYR A 51 -9.19 74.99 14.94
C TYR A 51 -9.98 74.00 15.81
N LEU A 52 -9.91 74.15 17.14
CA LEU A 52 -10.69 73.33 18.07
C LEU A 52 -12.19 73.53 17.87
N ARG A 53 -12.64 74.76 17.65
CA ARG A 53 -14.05 75.06 17.41
C ARG A 53 -14.56 74.39 16.14
N ASP A 54 -13.80 74.43 15.05
CA ASP A 54 -14.16 73.79 13.79
C ASP A 54 -14.17 72.26 13.91
N ARG A 55 -13.18 71.70 14.62
CA ARG A 55 -13.12 70.25 14.91
C ARG A 55 -14.29 69.80 15.79
N ARG A 56 -14.58 70.53 16.86
CA ARG A 56 -15.74 70.28 17.74
C ARG A 56 -17.05 70.36 16.97
N LYS A 57 -17.22 71.40 16.15
CA LYS A 57 -18.38 71.54 15.28
C LYS A 57 -18.52 70.35 14.34
N HIS A 58 -17.42 69.92 13.71
CA HIS A 58 -17.42 68.74 12.84
C HIS A 58 -17.84 67.47 13.58
N PHE A 59 -17.33 67.23 14.79
CA PHE A 59 -17.73 66.08 15.61
C PHE A 59 -19.17 66.17 16.10
N GLU A 60 -19.63 67.33 16.55
CA GLU A 60 -21.03 67.55 16.97
C GLU A 60 -22.00 67.40 15.79
N ASP A 61 -21.65 67.90 14.60
CA ASP A 61 -22.45 67.72 13.39
C ASP A 61 -22.48 66.23 13.01
N ASN A 62 -21.36 65.53 13.04
CA ASN A 62 -21.30 64.08 12.80
C ASN A 62 -22.14 63.28 13.81
N ILE A 63 -22.16 63.70 15.08
CA ILE A 63 -22.98 63.09 16.13
C ILE A 63 -24.47 63.42 15.90
N ARG A 64 -24.81 64.62 15.44
CA ARG A 64 -26.19 64.99 15.08
C ARG A 64 -26.70 64.15 13.92
N TYR A 65 -25.87 63.94 12.89
CA TYR A 65 -26.25 63.11 11.73
C TYR A 65 -26.27 61.62 12.04
N ARG A 66 -25.32 61.11 12.84
CA ARG A 66 -25.18 59.68 13.19
C ARG A 66 -25.05 59.52 14.70
N ARG A 67 -26.16 59.70 15.41
CA ARG A 67 -26.20 59.72 16.87
C ARG A 67 -25.84 58.38 17.52
N GLU A 68 -26.23 57.26 16.91
CA GLU A 68 -26.02 55.91 17.44
C GLU A 68 -24.59 55.40 17.25
N HIS A 69 -23.79 56.03 16.37
CA HIS A 69 -22.46 55.53 16.06
C HIS A 69 -21.46 55.86 17.16
N ILE A 70 -21.24 54.91 18.07
CA ILE A 70 -20.33 55.01 19.24
C ILE A 70 -18.92 55.48 18.84
N GLY A 71 -18.42 55.06 17.67
CA GLY A 71 -17.09 55.45 17.21
C GLY A 71 -16.91 56.97 17.03
N ASN A 72 -17.98 57.72 16.76
CA ASN A 72 -17.91 59.19 16.65
C ASN A 72 -17.73 59.82 18.04
N TRP A 73 -18.49 59.33 19.02
CA TRP A 73 -18.39 59.75 20.41
C TRP A 73 -17.02 59.47 21.00
N VAL A 74 -16.49 58.26 20.78
CA VAL A 74 -15.15 57.86 21.30
C VAL A 74 -14.04 58.69 20.64
N LYS A 75 -14.11 58.93 19.32
CA LYS A 75 -13.13 59.80 18.63
C LYS A 75 -13.20 61.23 19.15
N TYR A 76 -14.40 61.75 19.41
CA TYR A 76 -14.57 63.09 19.94
C TYR A 76 -14.05 63.21 21.38
N ALA A 77 -14.35 62.23 22.24
CA ALA A 77 -13.83 62.20 23.59
C ALA A 77 -12.29 62.07 23.63
N LYS A 78 -11.71 61.30 22.69
CA LYS A 78 -10.26 61.18 22.55
C LYS A 78 -9.61 62.50 22.11
N LEU A 79 -10.25 63.28 21.23
CA LEU A 79 -9.78 64.62 20.88
C LEU A 79 -9.71 65.51 22.12
N GLU A 80 -10.77 65.55 22.93
CA GLU A 80 -10.77 66.35 24.17
C GLU A 80 -9.75 65.83 25.21
N GLU A 81 -9.49 64.52 25.23
CA GLU A 81 -8.41 63.91 26.03
C GLU A 81 -7.03 64.40 25.59
N GLU A 82 -6.74 64.42 24.28
CA GLU A 82 -5.47 64.93 23.72
C GLU A 82 -5.25 66.40 24.10
N HIS A 83 -6.32 67.17 24.23
CA HIS A 83 -6.30 68.57 24.65
C HIS A 83 -6.41 68.78 26.17
N LYS A 84 -6.44 67.71 26.97
CA LYS A 84 -6.56 67.72 28.45
C LYS A 84 -7.82 68.40 28.99
N GLU A 85 -8.88 68.52 28.19
CA GLU A 85 -10.19 69.01 28.63
C GLU A 85 -11.05 67.86 29.19
N PHE A 86 -10.64 67.32 30.35
CA PHE A 86 -11.22 66.10 30.90
C PHE A 86 -12.71 66.22 31.26
N GLU A 87 -13.17 67.38 31.73
CA GLU A 87 -14.59 67.61 32.06
C GLU A 87 -15.49 67.52 30.82
N ARG A 88 -15.00 67.99 29.67
CA ARG A 88 -15.73 67.87 28.40
C ARG A 88 -15.73 66.45 27.90
N ALA A 89 -14.59 65.77 27.97
CA ALA A 89 -14.51 64.34 27.64
C ALA A 89 -15.50 63.51 28.47
N ARG A 90 -15.61 63.77 29.79
CA ARG A 90 -16.63 63.16 30.67
C ARG A 90 -18.05 63.46 30.22
N SER A 91 -18.34 64.73 29.92
CA SER A 91 -19.66 65.12 29.41
C SER A 91 -20.01 64.41 28.10
N ILE A 92 -19.05 64.24 27.19
CA ILE A 92 -19.22 63.51 25.94
C ILE A 92 -19.50 62.03 26.21
N PHE A 93 -18.76 61.39 27.13
CA PHE A 93 -19.01 60.00 27.51
C PHE A 93 -20.37 59.82 28.20
N GLU A 94 -20.77 60.68 29.13
CA GLU A 94 -22.10 60.59 29.77
C GLU A 94 -23.22 60.82 28.74
N ARG A 95 -23.07 61.79 27.82
CA ARG A 95 -24.00 61.98 26.69
C ARG A 95 -24.06 60.76 25.78
N ALA A 96 -22.93 60.10 25.53
CA ALA A 96 -22.89 58.88 24.74
C ALA A 96 -23.59 57.72 25.47
N LEU A 97 -23.43 57.64 26.80
CA LEU A 97 -24.09 56.65 27.65
C LEU A 97 -25.60 56.89 27.77
N GLU A 98 -26.08 58.13 27.70
CA GLU A 98 -27.50 58.44 27.59
C GLU A 98 -28.12 57.91 26.29
N VAL A 99 -27.33 57.86 25.21
CA VAL A 99 -27.78 57.32 23.92
C VAL A 99 -27.80 55.79 23.96
N GLU A 100 -26.70 55.17 24.38
CA GLU A 100 -26.56 53.71 24.41
C GLU A 100 -26.01 53.23 25.77
N PRO A 101 -26.87 53.10 26.80
CA PRO A 101 -26.45 52.66 28.13
C PRO A 101 -26.01 51.19 28.17
N ARG A 102 -26.43 50.38 27.18
CA ARG A 102 -26.18 48.93 27.17
C ARG A 102 -24.85 48.54 26.52
N SER A 103 -24.16 49.49 25.90
CA SER A 103 -22.87 49.23 25.25
C SER A 103 -21.76 49.06 26.29
N GLY A 104 -21.38 47.81 26.56
CA GLY A 104 -20.25 47.51 27.44
C GLY A 104 -18.91 48.08 26.92
N GLU A 105 -18.73 48.17 25.60
CA GLU A 105 -17.53 48.76 25.00
C GLU A 105 -17.41 50.26 25.35
N LEU A 106 -18.53 51.00 25.32
CA LEU A 106 -18.52 52.42 25.68
C LEU A 106 -18.16 52.63 27.15
N TRP A 107 -18.73 51.82 28.06
CA TRP A 107 -18.36 51.80 29.47
C TRP A 107 -16.87 51.49 29.68
N LEU A 108 -16.33 50.52 28.93
CA LEU A 108 -14.91 50.17 28.99
C LEU A 108 -14.03 51.33 28.54
N ARG A 109 -14.35 51.99 27.42
CA ARG A 109 -13.59 53.15 26.92
C ARG A 109 -13.62 54.31 27.90
N TYR A 110 -14.76 54.56 28.55
CA TYR A 110 -14.88 55.60 29.55
C TYR A 110 -14.07 55.28 30.81
N ALA A 111 -14.14 54.04 31.31
CA ALA A 111 -13.30 53.58 32.42
C ALA A 111 -11.80 53.66 32.08
N GLU A 112 -11.40 53.26 30.88
CA GLU A 112 -10.02 53.36 30.40
C GLU A 112 -9.53 54.79 30.27
N PHE A 113 -10.41 55.72 29.88
CA PHE A 113 -10.12 57.14 29.87
C PHE A 113 -9.82 57.66 31.29
N GLU A 114 -10.65 57.33 32.28
CA GLU A 114 -10.40 57.75 33.66
C GLU A 114 -9.15 57.07 34.26
N MET A 115 -8.91 55.80 33.92
CA MET A 115 -7.72 55.06 34.36
C MET A 115 -6.42 55.62 33.77
N ARG A 116 -6.40 55.96 32.47
CA ARG A 116 -5.21 56.52 31.80
C ARG A 116 -4.81 57.88 32.38
N ASN A 117 -5.79 58.66 32.82
CA ASN A 117 -5.59 59.97 33.42
C ASN A 117 -5.49 59.92 34.96
N GLU A 118 -5.31 58.73 35.55
CA GLU A 118 -5.08 58.50 36.99
C GLU A 118 -6.23 58.93 37.92
N PHE A 119 -7.43 59.13 37.38
CA PHE A 119 -8.63 59.48 38.16
C PHE A 119 -9.31 58.23 38.75
N ILE A 120 -8.63 57.59 39.71
CA ILE A 120 -9.03 56.27 40.27
C ILE A 120 -10.46 56.28 40.85
N ASN A 121 -10.85 57.31 41.60
CA ASN A 121 -12.19 57.36 42.21
C ASN A 121 -13.30 57.52 41.16
N HIS A 122 -13.04 58.26 40.08
CA HIS A 122 -14.00 58.37 38.98
C HIS A 122 -14.08 57.05 38.21
N ALA A 123 -12.94 56.42 37.91
CA ALA A 123 -12.89 55.09 37.31
C ALA A 123 -13.67 54.05 38.13
N ARG A 124 -13.53 54.05 39.47
CA ARG A 124 -14.33 53.22 40.38
C ARG A 124 -15.82 53.45 40.22
N ASN A 125 -16.26 54.71 40.27
CA ASN A 125 -17.68 55.03 40.15
C ASN A 125 -18.25 54.62 38.79
N VAL A 126 -17.47 54.82 37.71
CA VAL A 126 -17.86 54.42 36.35
C VAL A 126 -17.96 52.90 36.24
N LEU A 127 -16.96 52.16 36.71
CA LEU A 127 -16.96 50.70 36.66
C LEU A 127 -18.02 50.08 37.58
N ASP A 128 -18.27 50.68 38.75
CA ASP A 128 -19.31 50.24 39.67
C ASP A 128 -20.71 50.40 39.05
N ARG A 129 -20.98 51.57 38.43
CA ARG A 129 -22.19 51.81 37.64
C ARG A 129 -22.29 50.84 36.47
N ALA A 130 -21.21 50.65 35.71
CA ALA A 130 -21.17 49.77 34.55
C ALA A 130 -21.55 48.33 34.92
N VAL A 131 -20.95 47.83 36.00
CA VAL A 131 -21.19 46.48 36.52
C VAL A 131 -22.60 46.33 37.10
N GLN A 132 -23.15 47.36 37.74
CA GLN A 132 -24.52 47.35 38.25
C GLN A 132 -25.55 47.31 37.13
N LEU A 133 -25.29 48.02 36.02
CA LEU A 133 -26.18 48.06 34.86
C LEU A 133 -26.03 46.83 33.95
N LEU A 134 -24.79 46.33 33.79
CA LEU A 134 -24.43 45.24 32.89
C LEU A 134 -23.71 44.10 33.63
N PRO A 135 -24.39 43.42 34.58
CA PRO A 135 -23.77 42.38 35.40
C PRO A 135 -23.38 41.11 34.61
N ARG A 136 -23.94 40.90 33.42
CA ARG A 136 -23.63 39.75 32.55
C ARG A 136 -22.39 39.95 31.66
N VAL A 137 -21.83 41.16 31.63
CA VAL A 137 -20.72 41.48 30.74
C VAL A 137 -19.40 41.28 31.49
N ASP A 138 -18.79 40.11 31.30
CA ASP A 138 -17.63 39.68 32.10
C ASP A 138 -16.40 40.58 31.96
N PHE A 139 -16.13 41.13 30.76
CA PHE A 139 -14.94 41.98 30.58
C PHE A 139 -14.96 43.26 31.42
N LEU A 140 -16.15 43.76 31.79
CA LEU A 140 -16.27 44.90 32.71
C LEU A 140 -15.85 44.51 34.12
N TRP A 141 -16.26 43.33 34.58
CA TRP A 141 -15.82 42.77 35.86
C TRP A 141 -14.31 42.52 35.89
N TYR A 142 -13.75 41.93 34.83
CA TYR A 142 -12.31 41.74 34.70
C TYR A 142 -11.56 43.07 34.76
N LYS A 143 -12.04 44.10 34.06
CA LYS A 143 -11.43 45.43 34.10
C LYS A 143 -11.50 46.04 35.49
N TYR A 144 -12.62 45.88 36.19
CA TYR A 144 -12.80 46.40 37.54
C TYR A 144 -11.89 45.72 38.56
N VAL A 145 -11.84 44.39 38.54
CA VAL A 145 -10.89 43.60 39.33
C VAL A 145 -9.46 43.99 39.03
N TYR A 146 -9.09 44.09 37.75
CA TYR A 146 -7.74 44.45 37.31
C TYR A 146 -7.34 45.84 37.81
N MET A 147 -8.25 46.81 37.76
CA MET A 147 -8.02 48.15 38.30
C MET A 147 -7.79 48.11 39.82
N GLU A 148 -8.64 47.42 40.60
CA GLU A 148 -8.43 47.33 42.06
C GLU A 148 -7.16 46.56 42.42
N GLU A 149 -6.77 45.57 41.61
CA GLU A 149 -5.50 44.86 41.76
C GLU A 149 -4.30 45.76 41.48
N LEU A 150 -4.36 46.62 40.45
CA LEU A 150 -3.33 47.63 40.18
C LEU A 150 -3.21 48.65 41.32
N VAL A 151 -4.33 49.06 41.91
CA VAL A 151 -4.37 49.94 43.09
C VAL A 151 -3.89 49.20 44.36
N ARG A 152 -3.83 47.87 44.32
CA ARG A 152 -3.46 46.95 45.42
C ARG A 152 -4.44 46.97 46.61
N ASP A 153 -5.70 47.31 46.36
CA ASP A 153 -6.76 47.24 47.37
C ASP A 153 -7.38 45.83 47.39
N ILE A 154 -6.69 44.91 48.09
CA ILE A 154 -7.07 43.50 48.17
C ILE A 154 -8.48 43.30 48.75
N PRO A 155 -8.90 43.96 49.85
CA PRO A 155 -10.25 43.80 50.38
C PRO A 155 -11.34 44.23 49.40
N LYS A 156 -11.17 45.34 48.68
CA LYS A 156 -12.15 45.76 47.67
C LYS A 156 -12.17 44.83 46.48
N CYS A 157 -11.01 44.41 45.99
CA CYS A 157 -10.93 43.44 44.90
C CYS A 157 -11.70 42.14 45.24
N ARG A 158 -11.55 41.64 46.48
CA ARG A 158 -12.37 40.52 47.00
C ARG A 158 -13.86 40.83 47.04
N ALA A 159 -14.25 42.01 47.52
CA ALA A 159 -15.66 42.40 47.55
C ALA A 159 -16.27 42.45 46.13
N VAL A 160 -15.50 42.89 45.14
CA VAL A 160 -15.89 42.88 43.72
C VAL A 160 -16.06 41.44 43.22
N PHE A 161 -15.12 40.55 43.50
CA PHE A 161 -15.23 39.13 43.16
C PHE A 161 -16.44 38.46 43.82
N GLU A 162 -16.66 38.66 45.12
CA GLU A 162 -17.82 38.10 45.84
C GLU A 162 -19.13 38.65 45.27
N ARG A 163 -19.17 39.92 44.85
CA ARG A 163 -20.34 40.48 44.16
C ARG A 163 -20.52 39.87 42.77
N TRP A 164 -19.44 39.57 42.07
CA TRP A 164 -19.49 38.91 40.76
C TRP A 164 -20.00 37.47 40.88
N MET A 165 -19.53 36.71 41.87
CA MET A 165 -19.93 35.31 42.09
C MET A 165 -21.42 35.16 42.43
N LYS A 166 -22.06 36.18 43.01
CA LYS A 166 -23.52 36.19 43.21
C LYS A 166 -24.31 36.10 41.91
N TRP A 167 -23.74 36.54 40.79
CA TRP A 167 -24.39 36.49 39.48
C TRP A 167 -24.20 35.16 38.74
N MET A 168 -23.47 34.21 39.34
CA MET A 168 -23.09 32.93 38.74
C MET A 168 -22.45 33.15 37.35
N PRO A 169 -21.22 33.69 37.33
CA PRO A 169 -20.50 33.98 36.09
C PRO A 169 -19.83 32.72 35.51
N ASP A 170 -19.37 32.83 34.27
CA ASP A 170 -18.71 31.74 33.55
C ASP A 170 -17.51 31.14 34.30
N ASP A 171 -17.14 29.91 33.94
CA ASP A 171 -16.01 29.17 34.54
C ASP A 171 -14.71 29.99 34.70
N ASN A 172 -14.45 30.89 33.73
CA ASN A 172 -13.23 31.67 33.71
C ASN A 172 -13.18 32.69 34.85
N ALA A 173 -14.34 33.20 35.28
CA ALA A 173 -14.46 34.12 36.39
C ALA A 173 -14.05 33.46 37.71
N TRP A 174 -14.54 32.25 37.96
CA TRP A 174 -14.20 31.45 39.14
C TRP A 174 -12.71 31.11 39.18
N LEU A 175 -12.13 30.72 38.02
CA LEU A 175 -10.69 30.49 37.91
C LEU A 175 -9.88 31.77 38.12
N ALA A 176 -10.35 32.93 37.62
CA ALA A 176 -9.68 34.20 37.86
C ALA A 176 -9.70 34.59 39.34
N TYR A 177 -10.79 34.30 40.05
CA TYR A 177 -10.87 34.53 41.50
C TYR A 177 -9.95 33.58 42.28
N ALA A 178 -9.94 32.29 41.94
CA ALA A 178 -9.02 31.33 42.53
C ALA A 178 -7.55 31.73 42.29
N ARG A 179 -7.21 32.16 41.07
CA ARG A 179 -5.88 32.69 40.71
C ARG A 179 -5.53 33.99 41.40
N PHE A 180 -6.52 34.83 41.68
CA PHE A 180 -6.31 36.03 42.47
C PHE A 180 -5.95 35.67 43.91
N GLU A 181 -6.69 34.75 44.54
CA GLU A 181 -6.37 34.31 45.91
C GLU A 181 -5.02 33.58 46.00
N THR A 182 -4.63 32.79 44.99
CA THR A 182 -3.28 32.19 44.97
C THR A 182 -2.18 33.24 44.83
N ARG A 183 -2.38 34.29 44.02
CA ARG A 183 -1.42 35.40 43.86
C ARG A 183 -1.26 36.26 45.10
N VAL A 184 -2.38 36.60 45.76
CA VAL A 184 -2.36 37.33 47.03
C VAL A 184 -1.70 36.50 48.14
N GLY A 185 -1.74 35.18 48.00
CA GLY A 185 -1.45 34.20 49.02
C GLY A 185 -0.05 33.60 49.04
N ALA A 186 1.02 34.37 48.90
CA ALA A 186 2.40 33.87 48.88
C ALA A 186 2.91 33.22 50.19
N GLY A 187 2.05 32.80 51.13
CA GLY A 187 2.45 32.22 52.42
C GLY A 187 1.54 31.11 52.97
N ALA A 188 0.21 31.28 52.97
CA ALA A 188 -0.82 30.25 53.22
C ALA A 188 -2.26 30.83 53.17
N PRO A 189 -2.90 30.86 51.99
CA PRO A 189 -4.37 30.86 51.90
C PRO A 189 -4.87 29.93 50.77
N LEU A 190 -4.29 28.74 50.66
CA LEU A 190 -4.81 27.67 49.79
C LEU A 190 -6.26 27.33 50.16
N ASP A 191 -6.61 27.37 51.44
CA ASP A 191 -7.94 27.06 51.96
C ASP A 191 -9.04 27.97 51.38
N ARG A 192 -8.73 29.24 51.12
CA ARG A 192 -9.71 30.18 50.55
C ARG A 192 -9.89 29.95 49.06
N ALA A 193 -8.80 29.77 48.33
CA ALA A 193 -8.87 29.45 46.91
C ALA A 193 -9.55 28.08 46.69
N GLU A 194 -9.29 27.11 47.57
CA GLU A 194 -9.99 25.83 47.61
C GLU A 194 -11.48 26.04 47.93
N ALA A 195 -11.85 26.86 48.92
CA ALA A 195 -13.24 27.16 49.21
C ALA A 195 -13.97 27.80 48.01
N VAL A 196 -13.31 28.69 47.27
CA VAL A 196 -13.84 29.26 46.02
C VAL A 196 -14.07 28.18 44.98
N MET A 197 -13.10 27.27 44.79
CA MET A 197 -13.24 26.20 43.82
C MET A 197 -14.25 25.12 44.22
N ARG A 198 -14.40 24.82 45.51
CA ARG A 198 -15.48 23.97 46.03
C ARG A 198 -16.85 24.61 45.79
N ARG A 199 -16.97 25.93 46.02
CA ARG A 199 -18.19 26.67 45.65
C ARG A 199 -18.44 26.63 44.15
N TYR A 200 -17.41 26.75 43.32
CA TYR A 200 -17.53 26.64 41.87
C TYR A 200 -18.11 25.29 41.43
N VAL A 201 -17.60 24.19 41.99
CA VAL A 201 -18.14 22.84 41.73
C VAL A 201 -19.58 22.68 42.24
N ASN A 202 -19.92 23.25 43.39
CA ASN A 202 -21.28 23.20 43.91
C ASN A 202 -22.28 24.03 43.09
N VAL A 203 -21.86 25.17 42.54
CA VAL A 203 -22.70 26.00 41.66
C VAL A 203 -22.85 25.37 40.28
N TYR A 204 -21.78 24.74 39.78
CA TYR A 204 -21.77 24.03 38.49
C TYR A 204 -21.33 22.57 38.66
N PRO A 205 -22.21 21.67 39.10
CA PRO A 205 -21.94 20.24 39.10
C PRO A 205 -21.84 19.76 37.65
N SER A 206 -20.63 19.82 37.08
CA SER A 206 -20.37 19.41 35.70
C SER A 206 -18.99 18.81 35.57
N ALA A 207 -18.83 17.82 34.70
CA ALA A 207 -17.53 17.20 34.42
C ALA A 207 -16.45 18.25 34.08
N LYS A 208 -16.81 19.32 33.36
CA LYS A 208 -15.89 20.40 33.00
C LYS A 208 -15.39 21.17 34.22
N ALA A 209 -16.26 21.43 35.21
CA ALA A 209 -15.90 22.13 36.44
C ALA A 209 -14.94 21.30 37.29
N PHE A 210 -15.25 20.01 37.52
CA PHE A 210 -14.37 19.09 38.25
C PHE A 210 -13.00 18.90 37.56
N LEU A 211 -12.97 18.85 36.22
CA LEU A 211 -11.71 18.76 35.47
C LEU A 211 -10.86 20.03 35.55
N LYS A 212 -11.50 21.20 35.59
CA LYS A 212 -10.81 22.47 35.83
C LYS A 212 -10.32 22.56 37.26
N PHE A 213 -11.10 22.08 38.23
CA PHE A 213 -10.71 22.06 39.64
C PHE A 213 -9.53 21.12 39.90
N SER A 214 -9.55 19.90 39.36
CA SER A 214 -8.40 18.99 39.46
C SER A 214 -7.16 19.57 38.78
N LYS A 215 -7.29 20.24 37.63
CA LYS A 215 -6.17 20.93 36.97
C LYS A 215 -5.61 22.07 37.83
N TRP A 216 -6.48 22.86 38.45
CA TRP A 216 -6.08 23.91 39.37
C TRP A 216 -5.35 23.33 40.59
N ALA A 217 -5.91 22.29 41.21
CA ALA A 217 -5.33 21.62 42.37
C ALA A 217 -3.94 21.03 42.07
N GLU A 218 -3.77 20.46 40.89
CA GLU A 218 -2.51 19.86 40.46
C GLU A 218 -1.41 20.90 40.15
N PHE A 219 -1.71 21.89 39.31
CA PHE A 219 -0.69 22.81 38.80
C PHE A 219 -0.50 24.06 39.66
N GLU A 220 -1.59 24.64 40.15
CA GLU A 220 -1.57 25.92 40.87
C GLU A 220 -1.43 25.67 42.38
N ALA A 221 -2.24 24.77 42.96
CA ALA A 221 -2.18 24.45 44.40
C ALA A 221 -1.07 23.44 44.75
N LYS A 222 -0.55 22.67 43.78
CA LYS A 222 0.42 21.58 43.96
C LYS A 222 0.02 20.56 45.03
N ASN A 223 -1.28 20.37 45.25
CA ASN A 223 -1.81 19.42 46.22
C ASN A 223 -2.33 18.18 45.49
N ILE A 224 -1.51 17.13 45.48
CA ILE A 224 -1.76 15.89 44.73
C ILE A 224 -2.94 15.12 45.33
N ASP A 225 -3.03 15.06 46.66
CA ASP A 225 -4.09 14.33 47.35
C ASP A 225 -5.44 15.01 47.16
N LEU A 226 -5.47 16.35 47.21
CA LEU A 226 -6.66 17.10 46.85
C LEU A 226 -7.07 16.83 45.39
N ALA A 227 -6.13 16.86 44.43
CA ALA A 227 -6.45 16.56 43.04
C ALA A 227 -7.03 15.14 42.84
N ARG A 228 -6.54 14.16 43.59
CA ARG A 228 -7.05 12.77 43.56
C ARG A 228 -8.46 12.67 44.16
N THR A 229 -8.67 13.24 45.35
CA THR A 229 -10.00 13.25 45.99
C THR A 229 -11.05 13.94 45.11
N ILE A 230 -10.67 14.99 44.37
CA ILE A 230 -11.57 15.67 43.42
C ILE A 230 -11.91 14.77 42.24
N LEU A 231 -10.94 14.01 41.71
CA LEU A 231 -11.19 13.09 40.59
C LEU A 231 -12.03 11.88 41.02
N GLU A 232 -11.85 11.41 42.26
CA GLU A 232 -12.71 10.40 42.88
C GLU A 232 -14.13 10.94 43.12
N ALA A 233 -14.24 12.15 43.68
CA ALA A 233 -15.51 12.84 43.87
C ALA A 233 -16.24 13.08 42.54
N CYS A 234 -15.52 13.41 41.47
CA CYS A 234 -16.06 13.53 40.12
C CYS A 234 -16.75 12.23 39.67
N LEU A 235 -16.22 11.06 40.03
CA LEU A 235 -16.81 9.77 39.66
C LEU A 235 -18.02 9.42 40.54
N SER A 236 -18.05 9.85 41.80
CA SER A 236 -19.12 9.51 42.77
C SER A 236 -20.26 10.51 42.87
N GLU A 237 -19.98 11.81 42.71
CA GLU A 237 -20.95 12.90 42.91
C GLU A 237 -21.66 13.32 41.62
N LEU A 238 -21.07 13.08 40.44
CA LEU A 238 -21.73 13.37 39.16
C LEU A 238 -22.78 12.31 38.80
N GLU A 239 -23.83 12.72 38.09
CA GLU A 239 -24.79 11.80 37.51
C GLU A 239 -24.10 10.76 36.60
N PRO A 240 -24.63 9.54 36.49
CA PRO A 240 -23.98 8.46 35.73
C PRO A 240 -23.69 8.80 34.27
N GLU A 241 -24.43 9.71 33.65
CA GLU A 241 -24.22 10.14 32.25
C GLU A 241 -23.02 11.08 32.10
N GLU A 242 -22.84 12.04 33.02
CA GLU A 242 -21.70 12.96 32.98
C GLU A 242 -20.41 12.34 33.54
N SER A 243 -20.53 11.50 34.58
CA SER A 243 -19.43 10.71 35.15
C SER A 243 -18.81 9.78 34.11
N ARG A 244 -19.61 9.26 33.16
CA ARG A 244 -19.15 8.36 32.10
C ARG A 244 -18.43 9.03 30.95
N GLN A 245 -18.25 10.35 30.94
CA GLN A 245 -17.54 11.00 29.84
C GLN A 245 -16.09 10.52 29.73
N ALA A 246 -15.68 10.12 28.52
CA ALA A 246 -14.33 9.64 28.22
C ALA A 246 -13.22 10.63 28.63
N ARG A 247 -13.51 11.94 28.64
CA ARG A 247 -12.59 13.00 29.07
C ARG A 247 -12.21 12.89 30.55
N VAL A 248 -13.12 12.45 31.42
CA VAL A 248 -12.87 12.31 32.86
C VAL A 248 -11.85 11.20 33.08
N PHE A 249 -12.09 10.02 32.49
CA PHE A 249 -11.17 8.89 32.57
C PHE A 249 -9.81 9.20 31.94
N GLN A 250 -9.77 9.86 30.78
CA GLN A 250 -8.52 10.26 30.14
C GLN A 250 -7.71 11.20 31.05
N ARG A 251 -8.36 12.17 31.68
CA ARG A 251 -7.68 13.09 32.59
C ARG A 251 -7.20 12.37 33.85
N PHE A 252 -8.03 11.51 34.44
CA PHE A 252 -7.67 10.77 35.64
C PHE A 252 -6.50 9.81 35.39
N ALA A 253 -6.54 9.06 34.30
CA ALA A 253 -5.43 8.18 33.93
C ALA A 253 -4.14 8.95 33.61
N SER A 254 -4.22 10.08 32.88
CA SER A 254 -3.04 10.94 32.63
C SER A 254 -2.52 11.67 33.87
N PHE A 255 -3.34 11.82 34.91
CA PHE A 255 -2.92 12.31 36.21
C PHE A 255 -2.11 11.24 36.95
N GLU A 256 -2.64 10.03 37.09
CA GLU A 256 -1.93 8.92 37.74
C GLU A 256 -0.65 8.52 36.99
N GLU A 257 -0.64 8.57 35.64
CA GLU A 257 0.58 8.37 34.84
C GLU A 257 1.67 9.39 35.19
N ARG A 258 1.29 10.66 35.41
CA ARG A 258 2.25 11.72 35.79
C ARG A 258 2.73 11.59 37.23
N GLN A 259 1.94 10.98 38.11
CA GLN A 259 2.34 10.66 39.48
C GLN A 259 3.19 9.37 39.56
N GLY A 260 3.28 8.59 38.48
CA GLY A 260 4.03 7.32 38.44
C GLY A 260 3.23 6.10 38.91
N GLU A 261 1.94 6.25 39.17
CA GLU A 261 1.04 5.18 39.63
C GLU A 261 0.44 4.42 38.43
N TYR A 262 1.29 3.70 37.70
CA TYR A 262 0.91 3.04 36.44
C TYR A 262 -0.16 1.96 36.63
N GLU A 263 -0.13 1.22 37.74
CA GLU A 263 -1.09 0.15 37.99
C GLU A 263 -2.50 0.71 38.21
N ARG A 264 -2.61 1.85 38.91
CA ARG A 264 -3.88 2.58 39.07
C ARG A 264 -4.37 3.13 37.73
N ALA A 265 -3.48 3.74 36.94
CA ALA A 265 -3.83 4.21 35.60
C ALA A 265 -4.36 3.07 34.72
N ARG A 266 -3.75 1.88 34.78
CA ARG A 266 -4.20 0.67 34.07
C ARG A 266 -5.60 0.23 34.53
N VAL A 267 -5.86 0.22 35.84
CA VAL A 267 -7.19 -0.11 36.38
C VAL A 267 -8.23 0.90 35.91
N ILE A 268 -7.92 2.20 35.92
CA ILE A 268 -8.82 3.26 35.43
C ILE A 268 -9.14 3.06 33.95
N TYR A 269 -8.13 2.78 33.10
CA TYR A 269 -8.38 2.51 31.69
C TYR A 269 -9.21 1.25 31.47
N LYS A 270 -8.93 0.15 32.18
CA LYS A 270 -9.72 -1.09 32.10
C LYS A 270 -11.15 -0.87 32.57
N HIS A 271 -11.35 -0.11 33.64
CA HIS A 271 -12.66 0.24 34.16
C HIS A 271 -13.44 1.11 33.17
N ALA A 272 -12.80 2.12 32.58
CA ALA A 272 -13.39 2.96 31.55
C ALA A 272 -13.82 2.16 30.32
N ILE A 273 -13.00 1.19 29.88
CA ILE A 273 -13.33 0.31 28.75
C ILE A 273 -14.56 -0.57 29.04
N LYS A 274 -14.63 -1.14 30.25
CA LYS A 274 -15.78 -1.94 30.69
C LYS A 274 -17.06 -1.12 30.81
N LEU A 275 -16.98 0.05 31.45
CA LEU A 275 -18.14 0.94 31.64
C LEU A 275 -18.68 1.49 30.32
N LEU A 276 -17.78 1.90 29.43
CA LEU A 276 -18.13 2.45 28.11
C LEU A 276 -18.47 1.37 27.09
N ARG A 277 -18.50 0.09 27.50
CA ARG A 277 -18.68 -1.08 26.63
C ARG A 277 -17.84 -0.99 25.35
N LEU A 278 -16.63 -0.44 25.45
CA LEU A 278 -15.69 -0.33 24.34
C LEU A 278 -15.26 -1.71 23.83
N ALA A 279 -15.35 -2.73 24.68
CA ALA A 279 -15.14 -4.13 24.34
C ALA A 279 -16.35 -4.80 23.67
N ASP A 280 -17.60 -4.37 23.96
CA ASP A 280 -18.82 -4.99 23.39
C ASP A 280 -19.17 -4.48 21.98
N ILE A 281 -18.32 -3.64 21.39
CA ILE A 281 -18.31 -3.42 19.93
C ILE A 281 -17.99 -4.75 19.19
N GLN A 282 -17.55 -5.79 19.92
CA GLN A 282 -17.20 -7.11 19.39
C GLN A 282 -18.33 -7.95 18.80
N VAL A 283 -19.62 -7.59 18.89
CA VAL A 283 -20.68 -8.55 18.48
C VAL A 283 -21.67 -8.05 17.43
N ASP A 284 -22.06 -6.77 17.39
CA ASP A 284 -23.04 -6.33 16.39
C ASP A 284 -23.12 -4.79 16.33
N PRO A 285 -22.85 -4.14 15.19
CA PRO A 285 -23.27 -2.75 14.95
C PRO A 285 -24.78 -2.55 15.16
N LYS A 286 -25.58 -3.62 14.99
CA LYS A 286 -27.04 -3.63 15.15
C LYS A 286 -27.55 -3.73 16.59
N LYS A 287 -26.73 -4.08 17.59
CA LYS A 287 -27.14 -4.04 19.01
C LYS A 287 -26.94 -2.68 19.66
N VAL A 288 -26.19 -1.79 19.01
CA VAL A 288 -25.99 -0.40 19.45
C VAL A 288 -27.25 0.45 19.18
N GLU A 289 -28.16 0.00 18.31
CA GLU A 289 -29.38 0.73 17.93
C GLU A 289 -30.45 0.84 19.04
N LYS A 290 -30.15 0.51 20.31
CA LYS A 290 -31.12 0.62 21.42
C LYS A 290 -30.64 1.38 22.66
N GLU A 291 -29.49 2.06 22.61
CA GLU A 291 -29.18 3.09 23.61
C GLU A 291 -29.27 4.46 22.94
N GLU A 292 -30.32 5.18 23.33
CA GLU A 292 -30.73 6.52 22.89
C GLU A 292 -29.52 7.48 22.76
N ASP A 293 -29.42 8.15 21.61
CA ASP A 293 -28.67 9.38 21.36
C ASP A 293 -27.23 9.50 21.93
N ILE A 294 -26.35 8.53 21.70
CA ILE A 294 -24.91 8.78 21.84
C ILE A 294 -24.48 9.74 20.73
N THR A 295 -24.25 11.01 21.08
CA THR A 295 -23.75 12.03 20.15
C THR A 295 -22.44 11.59 19.48
N GLU A 296 -22.28 11.87 18.17
CA GLU A 296 -21.08 11.55 17.38
C GLU A 296 -19.77 12.00 18.07
N TRP A 297 -19.85 13.14 18.76
CA TRP A 297 -18.75 13.71 19.54
C TRP A 297 -18.24 12.78 20.65
N GLU A 298 -19.12 12.02 21.30
CA GLU A 298 -18.72 11.10 22.36
C GLU A 298 -18.05 9.85 21.78
N ILE A 299 -18.48 9.39 20.61
CA ILE A 299 -17.87 8.27 19.88
C ILE A 299 -16.41 8.62 19.51
N GLU A 300 -16.16 9.83 19.04
CA GLU A 300 -14.81 10.29 18.73
C GLU A 300 -13.92 10.32 19.97
N ARG A 301 -14.42 10.85 21.10
CA ARG A 301 -13.67 10.86 22.36
C ARG A 301 -13.43 9.47 22.95
N ARG A 302 -14.37 8.53 22.77
CA ARG A 302 -14.18 7.12 23.13
C ARG A 302 -13.04 6.49 22.31
N LYS A 303 -12.93 6.82 21.01
CA LYS A 303 -11.78 6.42 20.17
C LYS A 303 -10.47 7.05 20.65
N GLU A 304 -10.48 8.33 21.01
CA GLU A 304 -9.32 9.02 21.59
C GLU A 304 -8.86 8.38 22.90
N LEU A 305 -9.80 8.01 23.79
CA LEU A 305 -9.49 7.31 25.04
C LEU A 305 -8.84 5.96 24.78
N TYR A 306 -9.36 5.18 23.82
CA TYR A 306 -8.75 3.90 23.43
C TYR A 306 -7.34 4.09 22.85
N LYS A 307 -7.14 5.12 22.03
CA LYS A 307 -5.81 5.49 21.51
C LYS A 307 -4.85 5.88 22.65
N ALA A 308 -5.34 6.60 23.65
CA ALA A 308 -4.56 6.96 24.85
C ALA A 308 -4.17 5.72 25.65
N TYR A 309 -5.08 4.78 25.87
CA TYR A 309 -4.78 3.50 26.52
C TYR A 309 -3.73 2.68 25.76
N LEU A 310 -3.84 2.61 24.43
CA LEU A 310 -2.85 1.96 23.57
C LEU A 310 -1.47 2.62 23.69
N SER A 311 -1.42 3.95 23.74
CA SER A 311 -0.17 4.66 23.94
C SER A 311 0.41 4.44 25.34
N PHE A 312 -0.45 4.28 26.35
CA PHE A 312 -0.08 3.99 27.72
C PHE A 312 0.52 2.58 27.85
N GLU A 313 -0.16 1.55 27.34
CA GLU A 313 0.35 0.18 27.35
C GLU A 313 1.61 0.04 26.50
N LYS A 314 1.76 0.79 25.40
CA LYS A 314 3.02 0.81 24.64
C LYS A 314 4.20 1.39 25.42
N LYS A 315 3.97 2.34 26.31
CA LYS A 315 5.02 2.98 27.12
C LYS A 315 5.34 2.21 28.39
N HIS A 316 4.32 1.67 29.04
CA HIS A 316 4.38 1.15 30.42
C HIS A 316 3.84 -0.28 30.56
N GLY A 317 3.48 -0.94 29.46
CA GLY A 317 2.91 -2.28 29.45
C GLY A 317 3.96 -3.39 29.41
N ASP A 318 3.60 -4.53 29.99
CA ASP A 318 4.36 -5.76 29.85
C ASP A 318 4.20 -6.31 28.43
N ARG A 319 5.21 -7.02 27.90
CA ARG A 319 5.20 -7.55 26.52
C ARG A 319 3.90 -8.31 26.19
N LYS A 320 3.43 -9.15 27.12
CA LYS A 320 2.18 -9.92 26.98
C LYS A 320 0.93 -9.04 26.97
N GLY A 321 0.91 -7.97 27.78
CA GLY A 321 -0.21 -7.01 27.80
C GLY A 321 -0.28 -6.20 26.52
N ILE A 322 0.87 -5.79 25.98
CA ILE A 322 0.98 -5.11 24.69
C ILE A 322 0.50 -6.00 23.55
N GLU A 323 0.91 -7.27 23.53
CA GLU A 323 0.48 -8.26 22.54
C GLU A 323 -1.06 -8.42 22.56
N GLN A 324 -1.68 -8.57 23.74
CA GLN A 324 -3.14 -8.66 23.86
C GLN A 324 -3.87 -7.41 23.35
N VAL A 325 -3.39 -6.22 23.70
CA VAL A 325 -4.02 -4.96 23.25
C VAL A 325 -3.83 -4.72 21.75
N LEU A 326 -2.68 -5.11 21.22
CA LEU A 326 -2.39 -5.02 19.79
C LEU A 326 -3.28 -5.99 18.99
N LEU A 327 -3.49 -7.21 19.48
CA LEU A 327 -4.43 -8.17 18.90
C LEU A 327 -5.85 -7.62 18.87
N ILE A 328 -6.34 -7.03 19.96
CA ILE A 328 -7.68 -6.40 19.98
C ILE A 328 -7.78 -5.29 18.93
N LYS A 329 -6.73 -4.48 18.75
CA LYS A 329 -6.70 -3.43 17.73
C LYS A 329 -6.72 -4.02 16.32
N GLN A 330 -5.89 -5.03 16.04
CA GLN A 330 -5.80 -5.64 14.73
C GLN A 330 -7.10 -6.38 14.37
N ARG A 331 -7.70 -7.12 15.31
CA ARG A 331 -9.05 -7.72 15.16
C ARG A 331 -10.08 -6.70 14.71
N ARG A 332 -10.09 -5.52 15.33
CA ARG A 332 -10.99 -4.43 14.95
C ARG A 332 -10.71 -3.92 13.53
N GLU A 333 -9.44 -3.65 13.22
CA GLU A 333 -9.08 -3.15 11.89
C GLU A 333 -9.48 -4.13 10.79
N TYR A 334 -9.29 -5.42 11.03
CA TYR A 334 -9.71 -6.47 10.10
C TYR A 334 -11.23 -6.62 10.02
N ASN A 335 -11.95 -6.58 11.15
CA ASN A 335 -13.41 -6.64 11.13
C ASN A 335 -14.03 -5.41 10.44
N ASP A 336 -13.51 -4.21 10.70
CA ASP A 336 -13.94 -2.97 10.02
C ASP A 336 -13.68 -3.08 8.50
N ARG A 337 -12.52 -3.61 8.07
CA ARG A 337 -12.22 -3.84 6.65
C ARG A 337 -13.20 -4.83 6.00
N VAL A 338 -13.47 -5.92 6.69
CA VAL A 338 -14.41 -6.97 6.24
C VAL A 338 -15.84 -6.45 6.14
N GLU A 339 -16.28 -5.60 7.07
CA GLU A 339 -17.61 -5.00 7.05
C GLU A 339 -17.77 -3.99 5.91
N ASN A 340 -16.72 -3.21 5.64
CA ASN A 340 -16.70 -2.26 4.52
C ASN A 340 -16.67 -2.98 3.17
N ASP A 341 -15.80 -3.99 3.02
CA ASP A 341 -15.62 -4.75 1.79
C ASP A 341 -15.66 -6.27 2.06
N PRO A 342 -16.86 -6.89 2.09
CA PRO A 342 -17.02 -8.33 2.36
C PRO A 342 -16.30 -9.26 1.38
N HIS A 343 -15.96 -8.76 0.18
CA HIS A 343 -15.34 -9.51 -0.91
C HIS A 343 -13.81 -9.35 -0.97
N ASP A 344 -13.20 -8.63 -0.01
CA ASP A 344 -11.75 -8.61 0.14
C ASP A 344 -11.26 -9.89 0.84
N TYR A 345 -10.97 -10.91 0.04
CA TYR A 345 -10.46 -12.19 0.54
C TYR A 345 -9.07 -12.07 1.18
N ASP A 346 -8.27 -11.06 0.83
CA ASP A 346 -6.95 -10.88 1.43
C ASP A 346 -7.09 -10.37 2.88
N ALA A 347 -8.07 -9.48 3.16
CA ALA A 347 -8.43 -9.12 4.53
C ALA A 347 -8.92 -10.33 5.35
N TRP A 348 -9.73 -11.22 4.75
CA TRP A 348 -10.14 -12.46 5.41
C TRP A 348 -8.98 -13.41 5.70
N PHE A 349 -8.00 -13.51 4.79
CA PHE A 349 -6.78 -14.30 5.01
C PHE A 349 -5.95 -13.77 6.17
N GLU A 350 -5.71 -12.47 6.19
CA GLU A 350 -4.94 -11.84 7.26
C GLU A 350 -5.67 -11.97 8.60
N PHE A 351 -7.00 -11.85 8.60
CA PHE A 351 -7.80 -12.00 9.81
C PHE A 351 -7.77 -13.42 10.36
N ALA A 352 -7.95 -14.42 9.49
CA ALA A 352 -7.90 -15.82 9.90
C ALA A 352 -6.51 -16.21 10.42
N LYS A 353 -5.44 -15.79 9.73
CA LYS A 353 -4.07 -16.04 10.18
C LYS A 353 -3.76 -15.40 11.53
N LEU A 354 -4.27 -14.19 11.79
CA LEU A 354 -4.11 -13.53 13.08
C LEU A 354 -4.76 -14.33 14.21
N GLU A 355 -5.94 -14.91 13.97
CA GLU A 355 -6.61 -15.77 14.94
C GLU A 355 -5.87 -17.10 15.15
N GLU A 356 -5.29 -17.69 14.10
CA GLU A 356 -4.42 -18.87 14.19
C GLU A 356 -3.14 -18.60 14.99
N ASP A 357 -2.46 -17.47 14.72
CA ASP A 357 -1.25 -17.07 15.44
C ASP A 357 -1.56 -16.79 16.93
N ASN A 358 -2.75 -16.26 17.22
CA ASN A 358 -3.20 -16.02 18.59
C ASN A 358 -3.54 -17.32 19.32
N SER A 359 -4.25 -18.25 18.69
CA SER A 359 -4.59 -19.55 19.29
C SER A 359 -3.33 -20.37 19.59
N ALA A 360 -2.28 -20.24 18.78
CA ALA A 360 -0.98 -20.86 19.04
C ALA A 360 -0.23 -20.26 20.25
N SER A 361 -0.55 -19.02 20.65
CA SER A 361 0.15 -18.29 21.72
C SER A 361 -0.47 -18.44 23.13
N LEU A 362 -1.75 -18.80 23.20
CA LEU A 362 -2.47 -19.07 24.45
C LEU A 362 -2.63 -20.59 24.65
N ASP A 363 -2.27 -21.08 25.83
CA ASP A 363 -2.52 -22.48 26.26
C ASP A 363 -4.02 -22.88 26.28
N ASN A 364 -4.93 -21.92 26.03
CA ASN A 364 -6.33 -22.17 25.73
C ASN A 364 -6.57 -22.01 24.21
N HIS A 365 -6.41 -23.09 23.45
CA HIS A 365 -6.96 -23.19 22.11
C HIS A 365 -8.49 -23.09 22.22
N ASP A 366 -9.09 -21.99 21.77
CA ASP A 366 -10.52 -21.90 21.48
C ASP A 366 -10.72 -21.99 19.95
N PRO A 367 -10.90 -23.21 19.38
CA PRO A 367 -11.13 -23.36 17.95
C PRO A 367 -12.37 -22.64 17.45
N ALA A 368 -13.31 -22.32 18.36
CA ALA A 368 -14.58 -21.68 18.04
C ALA A 368 -14.42 -20.29 17.40
N ALA A 369 -13.49 -19.46 17.89
CA ALA A 369 -13.29 -18.12 17.35
C ALA A 369 -12.69 -18.17 15.92
N VAL A 370 -11.69 -19.03 15.71
CA VAL A 370 -11.07 -19.23 14.38
C VAL A 370 -12.10 -19.79 13.40
N ARG A 371 -12.91 -20.76 13.85
CA ARG A 371 -14.01 -21.35 13.06
C ARG A 371 -15.03 -20.31 12.66
N GLU A 372 -15.45 -19.44 13.57
CA GLU A 372 -16.41 -18.38 13.27
C GLU A 372 -15.90 -17.44 12.17
N VAL A 373 -14.61 -17.06 12.22
CA VAL A 373 -14.00 -16.23 11.18
C VAL A 373 -14.00 -16.94 9.83
N TYR A 374 -13.60 -18.21 9.78
CA TYR A 374 -13.63 -18.99 8.54
C TYR A 374 -15.06 -19.21 8.01
N GLU A 375 -16.03 -19.49 8.87
CA GLU A 375 -17.44 -19.68 8.47
C GLU A 375 -18.05 -18.37 7.95
N ARG A 376 -17.75 -17.23 8.58
CA ARG A 376 -18.14 -15.90 8.08
C ARG A 376 -17.49 -15.59 6.74
N ALA A 377 -16.21 -15.90 6.57
CA ALA A 377 -15.48 -15.67 5.32
C ALA A 377 -16.00 -16.55 4.18
N VAL A 378 -16.29 -17.83 4.48
CA VAL A 378 -16.83 -18.81 3.54
C VAL A 378 -18.24 -18.45 3.07
N ALA A 379 -19.06 -17.84 3.94
CA ALA A 379 -20.41 -17.39 3.58
C ALA A 379 -20.42 -16.32 2.48
N GLN A 380 -19.33 -15.57 2.31
CA GLN A 380 -19.19 -14.55 1.27
C GLN A 380 -18.76 -15.19 -0.05
N VAL A 381 -19.73 -15.69 -0.80
CA VAL A 381 -19.49 -16.29 -2.13
C VAL A 381 -19.17 -15.19 -3.15
N PRO A 382 -18.12 -15.35 -3.99
CA PRO A 382 -17.79 -14.37 -5.01
C PRO A 382 -18.97 -14.05 -5.95
N PRO A 383 -19.30 -12.76 -6.18
CA PRO A 383 -20.50 -12.35 -6.90
C PRO A 383 -20.39 -12.48 -8.42
N THR A 384 -19.17 -12.62 -8.98
CA THR A 384 -18.95 -12.80 -10.41
C THR A 384 -18.23 -14.10 -10.74
N THR A 385 -18.79 -14.87 -11.68
CA THR A 385 -18.21 -16.12 -12.18
C THR A 385 -16.98 -15.91 -13.07
N ASN A 386 -16.77 -14.68 -13.56
CA ASN A 386 -15.74 -14.38 -14.57
C ASN A 386 -14.38 -13.95 -13.99
N ASN A 387 -14.33 -13.40 -12.77
CA ASN A 387 -13.07 -12.97 -12.17
C ASN A 387 -12.33 -14.16 -11.55
N LYS A 388 -11.42 -14.75 -12.34
CA LYS A 388 -10.61 -15.93 -11.96
C LYS A 388 -9.82 -15.72 -10.66
N ASP A 389 -9.43 -14.49 -10.33
CA ASP A 389 -8.58 -14.22 -9.17
C ASP A 389 -9.34 -14.25 -7.83
N HIS A 390 -10.57 -13.75 -7.77
CA HIS A 390 -11.42 -13.88 -6.58
C HIS A 390 -11.76 -15.34 -6.29
N TRP A 391 -12.08 -16.14 -7.32
CA TRP A 391 -12.32 -17.57 -7.15
C TRP A 391 -11.08 -18.34 -6.71
N ARG A 392 -9.89 -17.97 -7.21
CA ARG A 392 -8.62 -18.55 -6.73
C ARG A 392 -8.40 -18.25 -5.25
N ARG A 393 -8.57 -16.99 -4.83
CA ARG A 393 -8.41 -16.58 -3.42
C ARG A 393 -9.44 -17.27 -2.53
N TYR A 394 -10.72 -17.27 -2.91
CA TYR A 394 -11.77 -17.97 -2.19
C TYR A 394 -11.50 -19.47 -2.04
N ILE A 395 -10.99 -20.13 -3.08
CA ILE A 395 -10.58 -21.54 -3.02
C ILE A 395 -9.40 -21.76 -2.08
N TYR A 396 -8.43 -20.85 -2.08
CA TYR A 396 -7.35 -20.93 -1.10
C TYR A 396 -7.89 -20.80 0.32
N LEU A 397 -8.87 -19.93 0.58
CA LEU A 397 -9.49 -19.78 1.90
C LEU A 397 -10.07 -21.10 2.40
N TRP A 398 -10.78 -21.83 1.52
CA TRP A 398 -11.26 -23.18 1.82
C TRP A 398 -10.13 -24.19 2.09
N ILE A 399 -9.04 -24.14 1.32
CA ILE A 399 -7.87 -24.99 1.56
C ILE A 399 -7.26 -24.67 2.93
N TYR A 400 -7.09 -23.40 3.27
CA TYR A 400 -6.54 -22.97 4.55
C TYR A 400 -7.43 -23.42 5.72
N TYR A 401 -8.75 -23.23 5.61
CA TYR A 401 -9.70 -23.70 6.62
C TYR A 401 -9.61 -25.23 6.83
N ALA A 402 -9.56 -25.99 5.74
CA ALA A 402 -9.43 -27.44 5.83
C ALA A 402 -8.07 -27.89 6.37
N THR A 403 -6.97 -27.19 6.03
CA THR A 403 -5.64 -27.50 6.58
C THR A 403 -5.52 -27.12 8.04
N TYR A 404 -6.22 -26.06 8.49
CA TYR A 404 -6.31 -25.69 9.90
C TYR A 404 -7.00 -26.81 10.67
N GLU A 405 -8.23 -27.19 10.31
CA GLU A 405 -8.94 -28.28 10.99
C GLU A 405 -8.16 -29.60 10.98
N GLU A 406 -7.42 -29.88 9.91
CA GLU A 406 -6.59 -31.07 9.80
C GLU A 406 -5.32 -31.04 10.67
N LEU A 407 -4.57 -29.93 10.69
CA LEU A 407 -3.25 -29.85 11.34
C LEU A 407 -3.31 -29.34 12.77
N THR A 408 -4.18 -28.38 13.08
CA THR A 408 -4.25 -27.76 14.41
C THR A 408 -5.28 -28.45 15.30
N ASN A 409 -6.48 -28.73 14.79
CA ASN A 409 -7.53 -29.39 15.56
C ASN A 409 -7.49 -30.93 15.50
N GLY A 410 -6.88 -31.49 14.44
CA GLY A 410 -6.84 -32.95 14.22
C GLY A 410 -8.17 -33.57 13.77
N ASP A 411 -9.18 -32.74 13.50
CA ASP A 411 -10.53 -33.15 13.11
C ASP A 411 -10.59 -33.48 11.61
N MET A 412 -10.06 -34.65 11.23
CA MET A 412 -10.01 -35.07 9.83
C MET A 412 -11.40 -35.14 9.19
N GLU A 413 -12.42 -35.64 9.89
CA GLU A 413 -13.79 -35.80 9.37
C GLU A 413 -14.39 -34.47 8.91
N ARG A 414 -14.24 -33.42 9.72
CA ARG A 414 -14.71 -32.08 9.40
C ARG A 414 -13.96 -31.50 8.22
N ALA A 415 -12.65 -31.70 8.12
CA ALA A 415 -11.88 -31.29 6.94
C ALA A 415 -12.42 -31.92 5.65
N ALA A 416 -12.86 -33.19 5.69
CA ALA A 416 -13.49 -33.84 4.53
C ALA A 416 -14.87 -33.25 4.17
N GLU A 417 -15.69 -32.90 5.17
CA GLU A 417 -16.96 -32.20 4.97
C GLU A 417 -16.73 -30.82 4.32
N ILE A 418 -15.77 -30.06 4.83
CA ILE A 418 -15.36 -28.74 4.30
C ILE A 418 -14.96 -28.86 2.82
N TYR A 419 -14.19 -29.89 2.45
CA TYR A 419 -13.87 -30.14 1.05
C TYR A 419 -15.10 -30.53 0.21
N GLN A 420 -16.04 -31.31 0.75
CA GLN A 420 -17.28 -31.64 0.03
C GLN A 420 -18.17 -30.41 -0.18
N THR A 421 -18.34 -29.55 0.82
CA THR A 421 -19.11 -28.31 0.70
C THR A 421 -18.49 -27.38 -0.32
N CYS A 422 -17.16 -27.22 -0.28
CA CYS A 422 -16.42 -26.43 -1.26
C CYS A 422 -16.64 -26.97 -2.69
N LEU A 423 -16.55 -28.29 -2.89
CA LEU A 423 -16.77 -28.92 -4.18
C LEU A 423 -18.20 -28.75 -4.72
N ASN A 424 -19.22 -28.60 -3.86
CA ASN A 424 -20.59 -28.36 -4.29
C ASN A 424 -20.82 -26.89 -4.71
N ILE A 425 -20.09 -25.94 -4.12
CA ILE A 425 -20.21 -24.51 -4.41
C ILE A 425 -19.51 -24.13 -5.71
N ILE A 426 -18.37 -24.77 -6.03
CA ILE A 426 -17.55 -24.40 -7.19
C ILE A 426 -18.26 -24.73 -8.53
N PRO A 427 -18.40 -23.75 -9.45
CA PRO A 427 -18.88 -24.01 -10.81
C PRO A 427 -17.82 -24.72 -11.68
N HIS A 428 -17.81 -26.05 -11.68
CA HIS A 428 -16.79 -26.87 -12.38
C HIS A 428 -16.79 -26.74 -13.92
N LYS A 429 -17.86 -26.21 -14.53
CA LYS A 429 -17.97 -26.03 -16.00
C LYS A 429 -17.17 -24.85 -16.53
N HIS A 430 -17.03 -23.80 -15.73
CA HIS A 430 -16.31 -22.57 -16.11
C HIS A 430 -14.90 -22.53 -15.52
N PHE A 431 -14.68 -23.23 -14.40
CA PHE A 431 -13.45 -23.20 -13.66
C PHE A 431 -13.07 -24.59 -13.14
N SER A 432 -11.89 -25.08 -13.51
CA SER A 432 -11.36 -26.37 -13.04
C SER A 432 -10.13 -26.15 -12.15
N PHE A 433 -10.29 -26.28 -10.84
CA PHE A 433 -9.16 -26.19 -9.90
C PHE A 433 -8.69 -27.58 -9.47
N SER A 434 -7.60 -28.06 -10.06
CA SER A 434 -7.10 -29.41 -9.79
C SER A 434 -6.63 -29.59 -8.34
N LYS A 435 -6.12 -28.53 -7.69
CA LYS A 435 -5.53 -28.61 -6.35
C LYS A 435 -6.55 -28.98 -5.26
N ILE A 436 -7.79 -28.49 -5.33
CA ILE A 436 -8.86 -28.86 -4.38
C ILE A 436 -9.16 -30.35 -4.48
N TRP A 437 -9.33 -30.87 -5.70
CA TRP A 437 -9.67 -32.28 -5.90
C TRP A 437 -8.57 -33.21 -5.37
N ILE A 438 -7.31 -32.84 -5.58
CA ILE A 438 -6.15 -33.57 -5.07
C ILE A 438 -6.11 -33.52 -3.54
N ASN A 439 -6.30 -32.35 -2.93
CA ASN A 439 -6.28 -32.20 -1.48
C ASN A 439 -7.44 -32.95 -0.81
N ALA A 440 -8.65 -32.86 -1.37
CA ALA A 440 -9.80 -33.62 -0.90
C ALA A 440 -9.51 -35.13 -0.94
N ALA A 441 -8.98 -35.64 -2.05
CA ALA A 441 -8.60 -37.05 -2.16
C ALA A 441 -7.53 -37.44 -1.14
N LYS A 442 -6.51 -36.59 -0.89
CA LYS A 442 -5.46 -36.84 0.11
C LYS A 442 -6.02 -36.93 1.53
N VAL A 443 -7.03 -36.14 1.88
CA VAL A 443 -7.72 -36.27 3.18
C VAL A 443 -8.39 -37.65 3.31
N TYR A 444 -9.13 -38.11 2.29
CA TYR A 444 -9.72 -39.46 2.33
C TYR A 444 -8.68 -40.58 2.35
N VAL A 445 -7.53 -40.39 1.71
CA VAL A 445 -6.40 -41.34 1.80
C VAL A 445 -5.86 -41.38 3.23
N ARG A 446 -5.71 -40.24 3.92
CA ARG A 446 -5.30 -40.16 5.33
C ARG A 446 -6.33 -40.81 6.27
N MET A 447 -7.62 -40.65 5.98
CA MET A 447 -8.71 -41.38 6.64
C MET A 447 -8.75 -42.88 6.34
N LYS A 448 -7.88 -43.37 5.44
CA LYS A 448 -7.86 -44.76 4.94
C LYS A 448 -9.12 -45.16 4.16
N ASN A 449 -9.93 -44.19 3.71
CA ASN A 449 -11.11 -44.44 2.88
C ASN A 449 -10.75 -44.35 1.39
N LEU A 450 -10.13 -45.41 0.89
CA LEU A 450 -9.72 -45.54 -0.52
C LEU A 450 -10.92 -45.48 -1.51
N PRO A 451 -12.08 -46.11 -1.25
CA PRO A 451 -13.22 -46.04 -2.16
C PRO A 451 -13.72 -44.61 -2.41
N LEU A 452 -13.83 -43.78 -1.36
CA LEU A 452 -14.26 -42.39 -1.51
C LEU A 452 -13.19 -41.54 -2.20
N ALA A 453 -11.90 -41.74 -1.88
CA ALA A 453 -10.81 -41.07 -2.57
C ALA A 453 -10.84 -41.33 -4.08
N ARG A 454 -11.03 -42.60 -4.48
CA ARG A 454 -11.17 -43.03 -5.88
C ARG A 454 -12.40 -42.43 -6.56
N LYS A 455 -13.55 -42.39 -5.87
CA LYS A 455 -14.77 -41.78 -6.40
C LYS A 455 -14.61 -40.28 -6.65
N ILE A 456 -13.92 -39.57 -5.76
CA ILE A 456 -13.65 -38.13 -5.90
C ILE A 456 -12.69 -37.87 -7.06
N LEU A 457 -11.60 -38.62 -7.17
CA LEU A 457 -10.66 -38.50 -8.29
C LEU A 457 -11.30 -38.86 -9.63
N GLY A 458 -12.15 -39.90 -9.67
CA GLY A 458 -12.93 -40.26 -10.85
C GLY A 458 -13.92 -39.16 -11.27
N ARG A 459 -14.64 -38.56 -10.30
CA ARG A 459 -15.51 -37.40 -10.56
C ARG A 459 -14.71 -36.19 -11.05
N ALA A 460 -13.51 -35.97 -10.50
CA ALA A 460 -12.62 -34.89 -10.92
C ALA A 460 -12.14 -35.06 -12.37
N ILE A 461 -11.83 -36.28 -12.81
CA ILE A 461 -11.47 -36.58 -14.20
C ILE A 461 -12.63 -36.24 -15.13
N GLY A 462 -13.85 -36.69 -14.82
CA GLY A 462 -15.01 -36.46 -15.67
C GLY A 462 -15.43 -34.98 -15.81
N LEU A 463 -15.15 -34.15 -14.79
CA LEU A 463 -15.52 -32.74 -14.79
C LEU A 463 -14.39 -31.81 -15.26
N CYS A 464 -13.15 -32.05 -14.82
CA CYS A 464 -12.04 -31.11 -14.98
C CYS A 464 -10.97 -31.58 -15.98
N GLY A 465 -10.81 -32.89 -16.22
CA GLY A 465 -9.93 -33.45 -17.25
C GLY A 465 -8.48 -32.95 -17.29
N LYS A 466 -7.89 -32.49 -16.17
CA LYS A 466 -6.54 -31.90 -16.13
C LYS A 466 -5.44 -32.94 -15.89
N GLU A 467 -4.32 -32.78 -16.59
CA GLU A 467 -3.10 -33.60 -16.45
C GLU A 467 -2.65 -33.82 -15.00
N LYS A 468 -2.67 -32.77 -14.16
CA LYS A 468 -2.24 -32.88 -12.76
C LYS A 468 -3.07 -33.89 -11.95
N ILE A 469 -4.37 -34.02 -12.25
CA ILE A 469 -5.26 -34.95 -11.55
C ILE A 469 -4.92 -36.39 -11.95
N PHE A 470 -4.66 -36.63 -13.24
CA PHE A 470 -4.22 -37.94 -13.74
C PHE A 470 -2.89 -38.36 -13.10
N LYS A 471 -1.88 -37.48 -13.10
CA LYS A 471 -0.57 -37.77 -12.50
C LYS A 471 -0.66 -38.17 -11.03
N GLU A 472 -1.43 -37.42 -10.23
CA GLU A 472 -1.60 -37.72 -8.79
C GLU A 472 -2.44 -38.98 -8.56
N TYR A 473 -3.48 -39.24 -9.37
CA TYR A 473 -4.29 -40.45 -9.21
C TYR A 473 -3.50 -41.71 -9.60
N ILE A 474 -2.73 -41.63 -10.68
CA ILE A 474 -1.83 -42.71 -11.10
C ILE A 474 -0.75 -42.93 -10.02
N ALA A 475 -0.13 -41.88 -9.49
CA ALA A 475 0.85 -42.01 -8.41
C ALA A 475 0.24 -42.65 -7.15
N LEU A 476 -1.02 -42.33 -6.84
CA LEU A 476 -1.75 -42.96 -5.74
C LEU A 476 -1.97 -44.46 -6.00
N GLU A 477 -2.48 -44.85 -7.17
CA GLU A 477 -2.73 -46.27 -7.47
C GLU A 477 -1.42 -47.07 -7.60
N LEU A 478 -0.34 -46.44 -8.09
CA LEU A 478 1.02 -46.98 -8.06
C LEU A 478 1.49 -47.26 -6.63
N SER A 479 1.28 -46.32 -5.71
CA SER A 479 1.62 -46.51 -4.29
C SER A 479 0.80 -47.61 -3.62
N LEU A 480 -0.37 -47.94 -4.17
CA LEU A 480 -1.24 -49.02 -3.69
C LEU A 480 -0.96 -50.37 -4.39
N GLY A 481 -0.13 -50.38 -5.45
CA GLY A 481 0.23 -51.58 -6.22
C GLY A 481 -0.84 -52.08 -7.21
N GLU A 482 -1.85 -51.27 -7.52
CA GLU A 482 -2.99 -51.66 -8.38
C GLU A 482 -2.70 -51.37 -9.86
N ILE A 483 -1.90 -52.26 -10.48
CA ILE A 483 -1.37 -52.09 -11.84
C ILE A 483 -2.46 -52.02 -12.92
N ASP A 484 -3.46 -52.90 -12.86
CA ASP A 484 -4.53 -52.93 -13.88
C ASP A 484 -5.36 -51.66 -13.88
N ARG A 485 -5.45 -50.99 -12.73
CA ARG A 485 -6.10 -49.68 -12.65
C ARG A 485 -5.20 -48.56 -13.10
N CYS A 486 -3.90 -48.62 -12.83
CA CYS A 486 -2.94 -47.72 -13.46
C CYS A 486 -3.07 -47.77 -14.99
N ARG A 487 -3.15 -48.97 -15.59
CA ARG A 487 -3.38 -49.16 -17.03
C ARG A 487 -4.68 -48.51 -17.52
N SER A 488 -5.80 -48.76 -16.84
CA SER A 488 -7.07 -48.14 -17.23
C SER A 488 -7.03 -46.61 -17.10
N LEU A 489 -6.31 -46.08 -16.11
CA LEU A 489 -6.13 -44.64 -15.92
C LEU A 489 -5.23 -44.03 -16.98
N TYR A 490 -4.12 -44.65 -17.35
CA TYR A 490 -3.29 -44.22 -18.47
C TYR A 490 -4.06 -44.26 -19.79
N ASN A 491 -4.82 -45.33 -20.06
CA ASN A 491 -5.69 -45.38 -21.24
C ASN A 491 -6.73 -44.24 -21.26
N ASN A 492 -7.35 -43.94 -20.12
CA ASN A 492 -8.29 -42.83 -20.00
C ASN A 492 -7.59 -41.47 -20.12
N TYR A 493 -6.36 -41.35 -19.62
CA TYR A 493 -5.53 -40.15 -19.73
C TYR A 493 -5.15 -39.87 -21.19
N LEU A 494 -4.76 -40.91 -21.93
CA LEU A 494 -4.43 -40.84 -23.35
C LEU A 494 -5.66 -40.55 -24.21
N LYS A 495 -6.84 -41.11 -23.87
CA LYS A 495 -8.11 -40.74 -24.51
C LYS A 495 -8.48 -39.27 -24.29
N ALA A 496 -8.20 -38.75 -23.09
CA ALA A 496 -8.51 -37.37 -22.76
C ALA A 496 -7.52 -36.37 -23.38
N MET A 497 -6.24 -36.75 -23.49
CA MET A 497 -5.17 -35.91 -24.07
C MET A 497 -4.20 -36.74 -24.91
N PRO A 498 -4.52 -36.97 -26.20
CA PRO A 498 -3.65 -37.72 -27.12
C PRO A 498 -2.31 -37.02 -27.43
N GLU A 499 -2.29 -35.69 -27.34
CA GLU A 499 -1.16 -34.84 -27.73
C GLU A 499 0.00 -34.82 -26.71
N ASN A 500 -0.25 -35.28 -25.47
CA ASN A 500 0.70 -35.15 -24.38
C ASN A 500 1.79 -36.25 -24.40
N CYS A 501 2.98 -35.91 -24.89
CA CYS A 501 4.14 -36.81 -24.97
C CYS A 501 4.64 -37.31 -23.58
N ALA A 502 4.47 -36.52 -22.52
CA ALA A 502 4.88 -36.91 -21.17
C ALA A 502 3.96 -37.99 -20.57
N ALA A 503 2.73 -38.13 -21.07
CA ALA A 503 1.82 -39.20 -20.68
C ALA A 503 2.24 -40.54 -21.28
N TRP A 504 2.57 -40.53 -22.58
CA TRP A 504 3.03 -41.71 -23.32
C TRP A 504 4.33 -42.28 -22.77
N THR A 505 5.32 -41.43 -22.55
CA THR A 505 6.62 -41.81 -21.96
C THR A 505 6.45 -42.43 -20.56
N LYS A 506 5.67 -41.80 -19.68
CA LYS A 506 5.40 -42.36 -18.34
C LYS A 506 4.60 -43.66 -18.35
N TYR A 507 3.78 -43.88 -19.38
CA TYR A 507 3.07 -45.15 -19.52
C TYR A 507 4.01 -46.27 -20.00
N ALA A 508 4.90 -45.95 -20.92
CA ALA A 508 5.95 -46.85 -21.37
C ALA A 508 6.94 -47.18 -20.23
N GLU A 509 7.38 -46.19 -19.44
CA GLU A 509 8.21 -46.39 -18.25
C GLU A 509 7.55 -47.32 -17.23
N LEU A 510 6.22 -47.20 -17.03
CA LEU A 510 5.48 -48.10 -16.15
C LEU A 510 5.54 -49.54 -16.65
N GLU A 511 5.17 -49.80 -17.92
CA GLU A 511 5.18 -51.17 -18.46
C GLU A 511 6.60 -51.75 -18.54
N LYS A 512 7.63 -50.91 -18.79
CA LYS A 512 9.04 -51.29 -18.68
C LYS A 512 9.38 -51.74 -17.25
N SER A 513 8.95 -51.00 -16.23
CA SER A 513 9.18 -51.37 -14.82
C SER A 513 8.50 -52.69 -14.43
N LEU A 514 7.46 -53.09 -15.17
CA LEU A 514 6.72 -54.33 -14.97
C LEU A 514 7.29 -55.50 -15.80
N GLY A 515 8.23 -55.25 -16.72
CA GLY A 515 8.82 -56.25 -17.60
C GLY A 515 7.94 -56.67 -18.79
N GLU A 516 6.87 -55.92 -19.08
CA GLU A 516 5.95 -56.20 -20.19
C GLU A 516 6.41 -55.50 -21.47
N THR A 517 7.47 -56.04 -22.07
CA THR A 517 8.17 -55.45 -23.23
C THR A 517 7.27 -55.29 -24.45
N ASP A 518 6.50 -56.33 -24.79
CA ASP A 518 5.59 -56.32 -25.95
C ASP A 518 4.51 -55.23 -25.85
N ARG A 519 4.01 -54.97 -24.63
CA ARG A 519 3.03 -53.91 -24.39
C ARG A 519 3.67 -52.53 -24.44
N CYS A 520 4.86 -52.38 -23.86
CA CYS A 520 5.64 -51.16 -23.95
C CYS A 520 5.87 -50.76 -25.42
N ARG A 521 6.28 -51.72 -26.27
CA ARG A 521 6.42 -51.53 -27.71
C ARG A 521 5.13 -51.10 -28.38
N ALA A 522 4.04 -51.82 -28.10
CA ALA A 522 2.74 -51.49 -28.69
C ALA A 522 2.30 -50.06 -28.32
N ILE A 523 2.56 -49.62 -27.09
CA ILE A 523 2.24 -48.26 -26.61
C ILE A 523 3.10 -47.21 -27.33
N LEU A 524 4.41 -47.44 -27.44
CA LEU A 524 5.34 -46.53 -28.10
C LEU A 524 5.08 -46.43 -29.61
N GLU A 525 4.76 -47.54 -30.26
CA GLU A 525 4.37 -47.56 -31.67
C GLU A 525 3.03 -46.84 -31.90
N LEU A 526 2.06 -47.04 -31.01
CA LEU A 526 0.80 -46.30 -31.02
C LEU A 526 1.04 -44.80 -30.87
N ALA A 527 1.93 -44.40 -29.97
CA ALA A 527 2.30 -43.02 -29.75
C ALA A 527 2.93 -42.41 -31.02
N VAL A 528 3.90 -43.09 -31.65
CA VAL A 528 4.57 -42.64 -32.88
C VAL A 528 3.63 -42.53 -34.08
N SER A 529 2.60 -43.37 -34.14
CA SER A 529 1.57 -43.34 -35.19
C SER A 529 0.61 -42.15 -35.09
N GLN A 530 0.58 -41.43 -33.96
CA GLN A 530 -0.30 -40.28 -33.80
C GLN A 530 0.17 -39.08 -34.65
N PRO A 531 -0.72 -38.43 -35.43
CA PRO A 531 -0.35 -37.30 -36.30
C PRO A 531 -0.03 -35.99 -35.55
N SER A 532 -0.59 -35.81 -34.35
CA SER A 532 -0.53 -34.57 -33.57
C SER A 532 0.21 -34.78 -32.25
N LEU A 533 1.53 -34.70 -32.29
CA LEU A 533 2.40 -34.73 -31.11
C LEU A 533 3.15 -33.40 -30.99
N ASP A 534 3.19 -32.85 -29.77
CA ASP A 534 3.75 -31.52 -29.45
C ASP A 534 5.30 -31.51 -29.56
N MET A 535 5.96 -32.59 -29.10
CA MET A 535 7.41 -32.79 -29.18
C MET A 535 7.75 -34.24 -29.58
N PRO A 536 7.70 -34.57 -30.87
CA PRO A 536 7.95 -35.93 -31.35
C PRO A 536 9.34 -36.47 -30.96
N GLU A 537 10.37 -35.61 -30.95
CA GLU A 537 11.78 -36.00 -30.74
C GLU A 537 12.03 -36.71 -29.41
N VAL A 538 11.35 -36.28 -28.33
CA VAL A 538 11.52 -36.88 -27.00
C VAL A 538 10.97 -38.30 -26.98
N LEU A 539 9.80 -38.51 -27.61
CA LEU A 539 9.16 -39.82 -27.69
C LEU A 539 10.00 -40.81 -28.52
N TRP A 540 10.52 -40.34 -29.66
CA TRP A 540 11.42 -41.14 -30.49
C TRP A 540 12.68 -41.54 -29.74
N LYS A 541 13.30 -40.61 -29.01
CA LYS A 541 14.45 -40.93 -28.16
C LYS A 541 14.08 -41.98 -27.10
N THR A 542 12.96 -41.83 -26.39
CA THR A 542 12.57 -42.82 -25.38
C THR A 542 12.28 -44.20 -25.96
N TYR A 543 11.78 -44.28 -27.20
CA TYR A 543 11.53 -45.56 -27.86
C TYR A 543 12.84 -46.22 -28.30
N ILE A 544 13.76 -45.43 -28.85
CA ILE A 544 15.09 -45.90 -29.23
C ILE A 544 15.88 -46.34 -27.99
N ASP A 545 15.93 -45.53 -26.93
CA ASP A 545 16.59 -45.87 -25.66
C ASP A 545 15.98 -47.15 -25.05
N PHE A 546 14.66 -47.36 -25.19
CA PHE A 546 14.00 -48.59 -24.76
C PHE A 546 14.48 -49.84 -25.52
N GLU A 547 14.55 -49.78 -26.86
CA GLU A 547 15.01 -50.94 -27.65
C GLU A 547 16.51 -51.22 -27.46
N ILE A 548 17.30 -50.17 -27.19
CA ILE A 548 18.72 -50.31 -26.82
C ILE A 548 18.84 -51.04 -25.48
N ASP A 549 18.08 -50.63 -24.47
CA ASP A 549 18.13 -51.25 -23.14
C ASP A 549 17.69 -52.73 -23.14
N GLU A 550 16.74 -53.11 -24.00
CA GLU A 550 16.31 -54.50 -24.18
C GLU A 550 17.25 -55.32 -25.09
N GLY A 551 18.26 -54.69 -25.71
CA GLY A 551 19.26 -55.34 -26.54
C GLY A 551 18.81 -55.68 -27.96
N GLU A 552 17.66 -55.17 -28.42
CA GLU A 552 17.14 -55.42 -29.77
C GLU A 552 17.66 -54.38 -30.79
N GLY A 553 18.95 -54.48 -31.10
CA GLY A 553 19.61 -53.54 -32.00
C GLY A 553 19.02 -53.46 -33.41
N ASP A 554 18.37 -54.53 -33.89
CA ASP A 554 17.71 -54.57 -35.21
C ASP A 554 16.43 -53.74 -35.26
N HIS A 555 15.72 -53.63 -34.13
CA HIS A 555 14.55 -52.77 -33.99
C HIS A 555 14.99 -51.31 -33.83
N ALA A 556 16.00 -51.03 -33.00
CA ALA A 556 16.57 -49.70 -32.85
C ALA A 556 17.03 -49.09 -34.20
N ARG A 557 17.71 -49.88 -35.05
CA ARG A 557 18.10 -49.45 -36.42
C ARG A 557 16.91 -49.02 -37.28
N ARG A 558 15.87 -49.85 -37.33
CA ARG A 558 14.65 -49.53 -38.09
C ARG A 558 13.97 -48.27 -37.57
N LEU A 559 14.04 -48.00 -36.27
CA LEU A 559 13.51 -46.77 -35.67
C LEU A 559 14.36 -45.55 -36.05
N TYR A 560 15.69 -45.66 -36.03
CA TYR A 560 16.57 -44.60 -36.51
C TYR A 560 16.34 -44.28 -37.99
N GLU A 561 16.20 -45.29 -38.86
CA GLU A 561 15.89 -45.11 -40.28
C GLU A 561 14.54 -44.39 -40.48
N ARG A 562 13.48 -44.82 -39.78
CA ARG A 562 12.17 -44.14 -39.80
C ARG A 562 12.20 -42.72 -39.26
N LEU A 563 13.04 -42.45 -38.25
CA LEU A 563 13.22 -41.12 -37.69
C LEU A 563 13.95 -40.21 -38.68
N LEU A 564 14.97 -40.72 -39.36
CA LEU A 564 15.72 -40.01 -40.39
C LEU A 564 14.87 -39.71 -41.63
N GLU A 565 13.93 -40.59 -42.00
CA GLU A 565 12.94 -40.30 -43.06
C GLU A 565 12.00 -39.13 -42.70
N ARG A 566 11.77 -38.87 -41.41
CA ARG A 566 10.88 -37.78 -40.93
C ARG A 566 11.64 -36.50 -40.57
N THR A 567 12.85 -36.62 -40.04
CA THR A 567 13.64 -35.49 -39.50
C THR A 567 15.14 -35.66 -39.83
N ASN A 568 15.70 -34.71 -40.57
CA ASN A 568 17.10 -34.71 -41.02
C ASN A 568 18.06 -34.00 -40.04
N HIS A 569 17.81 -34.03 -38.73
CA HIS A 569 18.63 -33.25 -37.79
C HIS A 569 19.95 -33.98 -37.46
N VAL A 570 21.09 -33.28 -37.52
CA VAL A 570 22.44 -33.80 -37.21
C VAL A 570 22.57 -34.54 -35.87
N LYS A 571 21.82 -34.15 -34.85
CA LYS A 571 21.86 -34.83 -33.55
C LYS A 571 21.36 -36.28 -33.61
N VAL A 572 20.43 -36.58 -34.54
CA VAL A 572 19.93 -37.94 -34.76
C VAL A 572 20.99 -38.80 -35.45
N TRP A 573 21.72 -38.24 -36.42
CA TRP A 573 22.85 -38.92 -37.06
C TRP A 573 23.97 -39.23 -36.07
N ILE A 574 24.31 -38.27 -35.20
CA ILE A 574 25.32 -38.48 -34.14
C ILE A 574 24.86 -39.57 -33.17
N SER A 575 23.60 -39.56 -32.73
CA SER A 575 23.10 -40.59 -31.80
C SER A 575 23.01 -41.97 -32.46
N TYR A 576 22.68 -42.04 -33.75
CA TYR A 576 22.66 -43.29 -34.51
C TYR A 576 24.08 -43.89 -34.65
N ALA A 577 25.08 -43.06 -34.93
CA ALA A 577 26.47 -43.50 -34.99
C ALA A 577 27.03 -43.92 -33.62
N GLN A 578 26.65 -43.22 -32.55
CA GLN A 578 26.99 -43.61 -31.18
C GLN A 578 26.35 -44.95 -30.78
N PHE A 579 25.11 -45.20 -31.21
CA PHE A 579 24.43 -46.47 -31.01
C PHE A 579 25.15 -47.62 -31.74
N GLU A 580 25.49 -47.46 -33.03
CA GLU A 580 26.24 -48.50 -33.77
C GLU A 580 27.64 -48.76 -33.20
N GLY A 581 28.24 -47.76 -32.56
CA GLY A 581 29.53 -47.88 -31.86
C GLY A 581 29.45 -48.51 -30.47
N SER A 582 28.26 -48.73 -29.92
CA SER A 582 28.03 -49.41 -28.64
C SER A 582 28.10 -50.93 -28.77
N GLU A 583 28.22 -51.66 -27.65
CA GLU A 583 28.34 -53.14 -27.62
C GLU A 583 27.14 -53.89 -28.23
N ILE A 584 25.99 -53.21 -28.36
CA ILE A 584 24.74 -53.75 -28.92
C ILE A 584 24.68 -53.56 -30.45
N GLY A 585 25.47 -52.62 -30.98
CA GLY A 585 25.57 -52.33 -32.41
C GLY A 585 26.42 -53.36 -33.16
N MET A 586 26.43 -53.25 -34.49
CA MET A 586 27.29 -54.09 -35.34
C MET A 586 28.76 -53.62 -35.36
N GLY A 587 29.11 -52.63 -34.53
CA GLY A 587 30.45 -52.13 -34.34
C GLY A 587 30.84 -50.98 -35.27
N MET A 588 32.09 -50.54 -35.11
CA MET A 588 32.69 -49.37 -35.76
C MET A 588 32.51 -49.24 -37.29
N PRO A 589 32.55 -50.33 -38.09
CA PRO A 589 32.40 -50.19 -39.54
C PRO A 589 31.08 -49.56 -39.98
N LYS A 590 29.97 -49.90 -39.31
CA LYS A 590 28.65 -49.32 -39.61
C LYS A 590 28.47 -47.93 -39.03
N ALA A 591 29.04 -47.67 -37.85
CA ALA A 591 29.07 -46.31 -37.30
C ALA A 591 29.76 -45.33 -38.27
N ARG A 592 30.86 -45.76 -38.91
CA ARG A 592 31.56 -44.99 -39.96
C ARG A 592 30.68 -44.77 -41.19
N GLU A 593 30.01 -45.81 -41.67
CA GLU A 593 29.10 -45.72 -42.82
C GLU A 593 27.96 -44.73 -42.57
N VAL A 594 27.39 -44.74 -41.36
CA VAL A 594 26.35 -43.80 -40.93
C VAL A 594 26.87 -42.36 -40.88
N MET A 595 28.08 -42.16 -40.34
CA MET A 595 28.72 -40.83 -40.28
C MET A 595 29.11 -40.29 -41.65
N GLU A 596 29.54 -41.16 -42.58
CA GLU A 596 29.80 -40.81 -43.98
C GLU A 596 28.51 -40.42 -44.70
N LYS A 597 27.44 -41.21 -44.56
CA LYS A 597 26.11 -40.88 -45.09
C LYS A 597 25.59 -39.54 -44.55
N ALA A 598 25.77 -39.29 -43.26
CA ALA A 598 25.41 -38.01 -42.65
C ALA A 598 26.26 -36.85 -43.20
N TYR A 599 27.56 -37.07 -43.41
CA TYR A 599 28.48 -36.06 -43.94
C TYR A 599 28.13 -35.66 -45.38
N ASP A 600 27.83 -36.63 -46.23
CA ASP A 600 27.46 -36.39 -47.63
C ASP A 600 26.11 -35.65 -47.72
N MET A 601 25.12 -36.07 -46.93
CA MET A 601 23.81 -35.38 -46.87
C MET A 601 23.92 -33.93 -46.37
N LEU A 602 24.74 -33.67 -45.33
CA LEU A 602 24.95 -32.30 -44.84
C LEU A 602 25.78 -31.44 -45.80
N LYS A 603 26.65 -32.07 -46.60
CA LYS A 603 27.37 -31.40 -47.68
C LYS A 603 26.40 -30.97 -48.78
N ASP A 604 25.45 -31.83 -49.14
CA ASP A 604 24.42 -31.55 -50.13
C ASP A 604 23.43 -30.45 -49.68
N GLU A 605 23.05 -30.45 -48.39
CA GLU A 605 22.17 -29.41 -47.81
C GLU A 605 22.91 -28.09 -47.49
N GLY A 606 24.25 -28.07 -47.53
CA GLY A 606 25.06 -26.86 -47.32
C GLY A 606 25.15 -26.37 -45.87
N LEU A 607 24.76 -27.20 -44.90
CA LEU A 607 24.72 -26.88 -43.46
C LEU A 607 26.11 -27.00 -42.82
N LYS A 608 26.94 -25.95 -43.01
CA LYS A 608 28.34 -25.94 -42.58
C LYS A 608 28.55 -26.08 -41.06
N ASP A 609 27.75 -25.38 -40.25
CA ASP A 609 27.90 -25.40 -38.79
C ASP A 609 27.56 -26.78 -38.20
N GLU A 610 26.51 -27.41 -38.74
CA GLU A 610 26.09 -28.74 -38.31
C GLU A 610 27.05 -29.83 -38.79
N ARG A 611 27.68 -29.64 -39.97
CA ARG A 611 28.77 -30.49 -40.47
C ARG A 611 30.01 -30.43 -39.57
N VAL A 612 30.33 -29.27 -38.98
CA VAL A 612 31.40 -29.18 -37.97
C VAL A 612 31.07 -30.01 -36.75
N LEU A 613 29.83 -29.89 -36.25
CA LEU A 613 29.37 -30.63 -35.08
C LEU A 613 29.42 -32.15 -35.31
N LEU A 614 29.03 -32.61 -36.51
CA LEU A 614 29.14 -34.02 -36.91
C LEU A 614 30.61 -34.48 -36.92
N LEU A 615 31.53 -33.70 -37.49
CA LEU A 615 32.96 -34.06 -37.55
C LEU A 615 33.63 -34.07 -36.18
N ASP A 616 33.31 -33.11 -35.30
CA ASP A 616 33.80 -33.11 -33.93
C ASP A 616 33.28 -34.34 -33.17
N ALA A 617 32.01 -34.71 -33.36
CA ALA A 617 31.44 -35.94 -32.79
C ALA A 617 32.10 -37.21 -33.36
N TRP A 618 32.38 -37.24 -34.68
CA TRP A 618 33.11 -38.34 -35.31
C TRP A 618 34.51 -38.51 -34.73
N ARG A 619 35.22 -37.39 -34.54
CA ARG A 619 36.56 -37.40 -33.93
C ARG A 619 36.50 -37.98 -32.53
N VAL A 620 35.53 -37.57 -31.71
CA VAL A 620 35.37 -38.09 -30.34
C VAL A 620 35.06 -39.60 -30.35
N LEU A 621 34.20 -40.06 -31.26
CA LEU A 621 33.87 -41.48 -31.39
C LEU A 621 35.10 -42.33 -31.78
N GLU A 622 35.89 -41.88 -32.76
CA GLU A 622 37.11 -42.58 -33.21
C GLU A 622 38.24 -42.48 -32.17
N GLN A 623 38.32 -41.42 -31.37
CA GLN A 623 39.28 -41.32 -30.27
C GLN A 623 38.98 -42.28 -29.12
N GLN A 624 37.70 -42.58 -28.87
CA GLN A 624 37.30 -43.48 -27.80
C GLN A 624 37.41 -44.95 -28.20
N ASN A 625 37.08 -45.28 -29.45
CA ASN A 625 36.82 -46.66 -29.87
C ASN A 625 37.59 -47.07 -31.16
N GLY A 626 38.36 -46.18 -31.79
CA GLY A 626 38.97 -46.38 -33.12
C GLY A 626 40.52 -46.42 -33.14
N ASP A 627 41.07 -46.56 -34.35
CA ASP A 627 42.51 -46.63 -34.62
C ASP A 627 43.12 -45.24 -34.91
N SER A 628 44.40 -45.04 -34.56
CA SER A 628 45.13 -43.78 -34.80
C SER A 628 45.13 -43.31 -36.26
N GLU A 629 45.02 -44.24 -37.22
CA GLU A 629 44.92 -43.90 -38.65
C GLU A 629 43.58 -43.28 -39.02
N HIS A 630 42.49 -43.74 -38.41
CA HIS A 630 41.14 -43.26 -38.70
C HIS A 630 40.87 -41.91 -38.04
N VAL A 631 41.43 -41.69 -36.84
CA VAL A 631 41.44 -40.34 -36.21
C VAL A 631 42.14 -39.33 -37.12
N GLY A 632 43.29 -39.69 -37.71
CA GLY A 632 44.00 -38.82 -38.65
C GLY A 632 43.20 -38.48 -39.91
N LYS A 633 42.40 -39.43 -40.43
CA LYS A 633 41.51 -39.19 -41.58
C LYS A 633 40.36 -38.23 -41.24
N VAL A 634 39.80 -38.31 -40.03
CA VAL A 634 38.74 -37.39 -39.58
C VAL A 634 39.31 -36.00 -39.27
N GLU A 635 40.49 -35.92 -38.67
CA GLU A 635 41.18 -34.64 -38.43
C GLU A 635 41.52 -33.91 -39.73
N ALA A 636 41.85 -34.64 -40.78
CA ALA A 636 42.08 -34.06 -42.11
C ALA A 636 40.81 -33.41 -42.71
N LYS A 637 39.61 -33.85 -42.30
CA LYS A 637 38.32 -33.31 -42.77
C LYS A 637 37.84 -32.09 -41.95
N LEU A 638 38.49 -31.75 -40.83
CA LEU A 638 38.05 -30.64 -39.98
C LEU A 638 38.19 -29.28 -40.69
N PRO A 639 37.18 -28.41 -40.57
CA PRO A 639 37.21 -27.11 -41.24
C PRO A 639 38.11 -26.11 -40.54
N ARG A 640 38.62 -25.15 -41.31
CA ARG A 640 39.31 -23.97 -40.79
C ARG A 640 38.29 -22.86 -40.53
N ARG A 641 38.34 -22.29 -39.32
CA ARG A 641 37.48 -21.16 -38.91
C ARG A 641 38.06 -19.86 -39.45
N ILE A 642 37.34 -19.19 -40.35
CA ILE A 642 37.77 -17.95 -41.01
C ILE A 642 36.82 -16.82 -40.62
N LYS A 643 37.38 -15.64 -40.33
CA LYS A 643 36.58 -14.43 -40.08
C LYS A 643 36.14 -13.83 -41.42
N ARG A 644 34.83 -13.70 -41.61
CA ARG A 644 34.23 -13.03 -42.77
C ARG A 644 33.38 -11.85 -42.29
N LYS A 645 33.23 -10.83 -43.15
CA LYS A 645 32.41 -9.65 -42.88
C LYS A 645 31.16 -9.73 -43.75
N ARG A 646 29.97 -9.71 -43.15
CA ARG A 646 28.69 -9.61 -43.87
C ARG A 646 28.03 -8.27 -43.56
N MET A 647 27.36 -7.69 -44.56
CA MET A 647 26.58 -6.47 -44.39
C MET A 647 25.28 -6.84 -43.66
N ARG A 648 25.02 -6.27 -42.49
CA ARG A 648 23.77 -6.49 -41.76
C ARG A 648 22.70 -5.54 -42.30
N LYS A 649 21.55 -6.11 -42.68
CA LYS A 649 20.34 -5.35 -43.04
C LYS A 649 19.30 -5.50 -41.92
N ASP A 650 18.52 -4.46 -41.66
CA ASP A 650 17.33 -4.56 -40.79
C ASP A 650 16.18 -5.30 -41.51
N GLU A 651 15.11 -5.63 -40.79
CA GLU A 651 13.89 -6.26 -41.35
C GLU A 651 13.24 -5.44 -42.49
N ASP A 652 13.52 -4.13 -42.57
CA ASP A 652 13.10 -3.23 -43.65
C ASP A 652 14.15 -3.02 -44.77
N GLY A 653 15.27 -3.76 -44.75
CA GLY A 653 16.23 -3.82 -45.85
C GLY A 653 17.26 -2.69 -45.94
N ASN A 654 17.33 -1.78 -44.96
CA ASN A 654 18.39 -0.75 -44.88
C ASN A 654 19.68 -1.30 -44.26
N ASP A 655 20.84 -0.83 -44.76
CA ASP A 655 22.17 -1.33 -44.38
C ASP A 655 22.67 -0.70 -43.06
N LEU A 656 22.92 -1.50 -42.01
CA LEU A 656 23.41 -1.04 -40.68
C LEU A 656 24.90 -1.33 -40.43
N GLY A 657 25.65 -1.64 -41.47
CA GLY A 657 27.09 -1.84 -41.41
C GLY A 657 27.54 -3.30 -41.35
N TRP A 658 28.85 -3.49 -41.22
CA TRP A 658 29.51 -4.79 -41.34
C TRP A 658 29.54 -5.55 -40.01
N GLU A 659 28.95 -6.74 -39.97
CA GLU A 659 29.08 -7.68 -38.86
C GLU A 659 30.19 -8.70 -39.16
N GLU A 660 31.15 -8.83 -38.24
CA GLU A 660 32.16 -9.89 -38.29
C GLU A 660 31.52 -11.20 -37.82
N TYR A 661 31.40 -12.18 -38.72
CA TYR A 661 30.96 -13.54 -38.40
C TYR A 661 32.04 -14.55 -38.75
N PHE A 662 31.98 -15.71 -38.12
CA PHE A 662 32.90 -16.81 -38.42
C PHE A 662 32.23 -17.74 -39.43
N ASP A 663 32.93 -18.04 -40.52
CA ASP A 663 32.55 -19.02 -41.53
C ASP A 663 33.54 -20.19 -41.47
N TYR A 664 33.06 -21.39 -41.80
CA TYR A 664 33.87 -22.61 -41.79
C TYR A 664 34.20 -23.00 -43.23
N GLN A 665 35.49 -23.21 -43.50
CA GLN A 665 35.97 -23.71 -44.80
C GLN A 665 36.46 -25.15 -44.64
N PHE A 666 35.76 -26.08 -45.29
CA PHE A 666 36.14 -27.50 -45.30
C PHE A 666 37.19 -27.74 -46.39
N PRO A 667 38.24 -28.51 -46.09
CA PRO A 667 39.26 -28.88 -47.08
C PRO A 667 38.70 -29.57 -48.35
N ASP A 668 37.58 -30.29 -48.22
CA ASP A 668 36.92 -31.01 -49.34
C ASP A 668 36.08 -30.09 -50.26
N ASP A 669 35.80 -28.85 -49.86
CA ASP A 669 35.00 -27.89 -50.66
C ASP A 669 35.91 -26.95 -51.49
N ASP A 670 37.24 -27.08 -51.36
CA ASP A 670 38.25 -26.21 -51.99
C ASP A 670 38.41 -26.41 -53.51
N ASP A 671 37.72 -27.37 -54.12
CA ASP A 671 37.79 -27.62 -55.57
C ASP A 671 37.20 -26.47 -56.41
N GLN A 672 36.36 -25.59 -55.83
CA GLN A 672 35.89 -24.38 -56.52
C GLN A 672 36.84 -23.17 -56.34
N GLY A 673 37.66 -23.15 -55.28
CA GLY A 673 38.63 -22.08 -54.98
C GLY A 673 40.03 -22.30 -55.57
N ALA A 674 40.38 -23.56 -55.89
CA ALA A 674 41.68 -23.93 -56.44
C ALA A 674 41.95 -23.35 -57.85
N SER A 675 40.91 -22.97 -58.61
CA SER A 675 41.07 -22.32 -59.93
C SER A 675 41.59 -20.88 -59.81
N ASN A 676 41.12 -20.14 -58.81
CA ASN A 676 41.50 -18.74 -58.57
C ASN A 676 42.89 -18.61 -57.93
N LEU A 677 43.31 -19.60 -57.12
CA LEU A 677 44.66 -19.66 -56.54
C LEU A 677 45.74 -19.91 -57.60
N LYS A 678 45.49 -20.74 -58.63
CA LYS A 678 46.42 -20.93 -59.76
C LYS A 678 46.63 -19.65 -60.58
N ILE A 679 45.58 -18.85 -60.77
CA ILE A 679 45.66 -17.55 -61.46
C ILE A 679 46.51 -16.56 -60.65
N LEU A 680 46.33 -16.53 -59.33
CA LEU A 680 47.08 -15.66 -58.43
C LEU A 680 48.56 -16.07 -58.29
N GLU A 681 48.83 -17.38 -58.31
CA GLU A 681 50.18 -17.94 -58.32
C GLU A 681 50.90 -17.69 -59.67
N MET A 682 50.17 -17.75 -60.79
CA MET A 682 50.66 -17.32 -62.11
C MET A 682 50.89 -15.81 -62.18
N ALA A 683 50.04 -14.99 -61.55
CA ALA A 683 50.23 -13.54 -61.44
C ALA A 683 51.45 -13.18 -60.56
N ALA A 684 51.71 -13.92 -59.49
CA ALA A 684 52.91 -13.77 -58.66
C ALA A 684 54.19 -14.18 -59.41
N LYS A 685 54.14 -15.26 -60.21
CA LYS A 685 55.22 -15.65 -61.12
C LYS A 685 55.44 -14.62 -62.24
N TRP A 686 54.37 -14.01 -62.75
CA TRP A 686 54.44 -12.92 -63.73
C TRP A 686 55.06 -11.64 -63.14
N LYS A 687 54.70 -11.29 -61.90
CA LYS A 687 55.28 -10.15 -61.17
C LYS A 687 56.78 -10.35 -60.87
N ARG A 688 57.20 -11.57 -60.50
CA ARG A 688 58.63 -11.91 -60.38
C ARG A 688 59.37 -11.80 -61.72
N ARG A 689 58.77 -12.28 -62.81
CA ARG A 689 59.33 -12.13 -64.17
C ARG A 689 59.42 -10.67 -64.63
N ARG A 690 58.57 -9.78 -64.14
CA ARG A 690 58.64 -8.34 -64.41
C ARG A 690 59.72 -7.62 -63.59
N GLN A 691 60.06 -8.09 -62.40
CA GLN A 691 61.11 -7.51 -61.57
C GLN A 691 62.53 -7.90 -62.03
N ASP A 692 62.70 -9.05 -62.69
CA ASP A 692 64.00 -9.48 -63.24
C ASP A 692 64.29 -8.95 -64.67
N GLY A 693 63.44 -8.08 -65.22
CA GLY A 693 63.47 -7.67 -66.64
C GLY A 693 63.63 -6.17 -66.91
N SER A 694 64.04 -5.36 -65.92
CA SER A 694 64.23 -3.91 -66.09
C SER A 694 65.53 -3.43 -65.44
N ASP A 695 66.66 -3.67 -66.12
CA ASP A 695 67.91 -2.95 -65.92
C ASP A 695 68.56 -2.73 -67.30
N ASP A 696 67.94 -1.85 -68.10
CA ASP A 696 68.66 -1.09 -69.15
C ASP A 696 67.81 0.11 -69.62
N GLY A 697 68.39 1.32 -69.52
CA GLY A 697 68.16 2.43 -70.46
C GLY A 697 66.97 3.38 -70.28
N SER A 698 67.14 4.36 -69.40
CA SER A 698 66.85 5.82 -69.51
C SER A 698 65.79 6.38 -70.48
N ASP A 699 64.97 7.28 -69.89
CA ASP A 699 64.48 8.59 -70.37
C ASP A 699 63.68 8.65 -71.70
N ASP A 700 62.39 9.02 -71.64
CA ASP A 700 61.91 10.39 -71.89
C ASP A 700 60.37 10.52 -71.80
N ASP A 701 59.92 11.76 -71.60
CA ASP A 701 58.59 12.33 -71.91
C ASP A 701 57.34 11.87 -71.12
N SER A 702 56.75 12.72 -70.27
CA SER A 702 55.90 13.90 -70.56
C SER A 702 54.44 13.54 -70.89
N ASP A 703 53.55 14.12 -70.08
CA ASP A 703 52.23 14.65 -70.42
C ASP A 703 51.07 13.76 -70.94
N MET A 704 49.90 14.19 -70.47
CA MET A 704 48.54 14.03 -71.03
C MET A 704 47.66 12.86 -70.56
N GLU A 705 46.77 13.24 -69.62
CA GLU A 705 45.30 13.28 -69.81
C GLU A 705 44.74 12.55 -71.05
N ASP A 706 43.98 11.48 -70.80
CA ASP A 706 42.51 11.43 -70.97
C ASP A 706 41.93 10.18 -70.28
#